data_AF-A0A6A7AGV7-F1
#
_entry.id   AF-A0A6A7AGV7-F1
#
_cell.length_a   1.000
_cell.length_b   1.000
_cell.length_c   1.000
_cell.angle_alpha   90.00
_cell.angle_beta   90.00
_cell.angle_gamma   90.00
#
_symmetry.space_group_name_H-M   'P 1'
#
loop_
_entity.id
_entity.type
_entity.pdbx_description
1 polymer ?
#
loop_
_entity_poly.entity_id
_entity_poly.type
_entity_poly.pdbx_seq_one_letter_code
_entity_poly.pdbx_strand_id
1 'polypeptide(L)'
;MDTLIPALETYQYTSLQSGDSTFRILKLSRYQGPELECELLQPSLSKNRHTPYEALSYVWGSAERVECIVLNRKRFWVTDNLYSALQCLRQRDRDRYLWIDAICINQADKGEQSRQVQQMGAIFKLAERVLFWLGKATPEIITLMDALNQPQMTVAGCDIGQLTLDENRWDDYRIGLRQLLNRQWFTRVWILQEAANAQEATVCCGTFSIPAEAFAHAPSLIREEPKPHCQAVLNIMPGTSRSETWWGQERDLCTLLRMFQSSKATDERDKIYALLGMSTCSVDKQSIDIDYQTPTHEVVHKVMTYLLQSTPFSVHEMLNLMNNFITLDTIYFVPAVRREEATEILFPHLQSGRKLSRTETCHSQAVKLMLGLQTSKDAEHQKYDNGLQVIPWGSVEQHVKLVVVHDKKKAVLKAALEGYGQIVKRLLHMELGDVLGRELEESALQEAIEQEHIQAVHTLLHQSPYLGVKEGRYCKELQAAACKNTGATMKLLLEYGAKVTEQAVQAAAQNMSSGKDMMALLLDQRGDEVKVTKQVVQAAAQNTQNGKDVIALLLDRRGDEVKITEQVVQAAAQNTWSGKDVMALLLDRRGDEVKITEQVVQAAAQNTWNGKDVMTLLLDRRGDEVKITKQVVQAAAQNMQSGKDVMALLLDRHIHYQRGDEVKITEQVVQAAAQNTQSGKDVIALLLDRRGREVKITQEVAIAAAKYGNRQILAFLLGLERADIRITQEVAVAAAGNESSGKELIKLLGQIKQLQVTEQAIEAAANSGQEDVLHLFEDMTGVDFDKRNGSTSHDSTMLPKVEIPQHFTA
;
A
#
# COMPACT_ATOMS: atom_id res chain seq x y z
N MET A 1 64.12 8.04 -41.50
CA MET A 1 64.86 6.81 -41.11
C MET A 1 64.10 6.22 -39.95
N ASP A 2 63.10 5.42 -40.26
CA ASP A 2 62.25 4.71 -39.31
C ASP A 2 62.97 3.43 -38.87
N THR A 3 63.54 3.42 -37.67
CA THR A 3 63.90 2.18 -36.99
C THR A 3 62.68 1.66 -36.25
N LEU A 4 62.00 0.70 -36.88
CA LEU A 4 60.99 -0.18 -36.29
C LEU A 4 61.54 -0.83 -35.01
N ILE A 5 61.09 -0.37 -33.85
CA ILE A 5 61.18 -1.14 -32.60
C ILE A 5 60.34 -2.41 -32.82
N PRO A 6 60.84 -3.62 -32.50
CA PRO A 6 60.07 -4.85 -32.64
C PRO A 6 58.70 -4.73 -31.95
N ALA A 7 57.67 -5.35 -32.51
CA ALA A 7 56.35 -5.42 -31.88
C ALA A 7 56.43 -6.20 -30.55
N LEU A 8 56.79 -5.50 -29.48
CA LEU A 8 56.84 -6.05 -28.13
C LEU A 8 55.47 -6.65 -27.76
N GLU A 9 55.47 -7.89 -27.29
CA GLU A 9 54.26 -8.56 -26.80
C GLU A 9 53.63 -7.79 -25.63
N THR A 10 52.33 -7.97 -25.40
CA THR A 10 51.65 -7.45 -24.22
C THR A 10 52.04 -8.25 -22.97
N TYR A 11 52.27 -7.55 -21.86
CA TYR A 11 52.61 -8.19 -20.59
C TYR A 11 51.45 -9.06 -20.07
N GLN A 12 51.78 -10.24 -19.56
CA GLN A 12 50.84 -11.14 -18.89
C GLN A 12 51.33 -11.44 -17.47
N TYR A 13 50.41 -11.37 -16.50
CA TYR A 13 50.72 -11.61 -15.10
C TYR A 13 51.01 -13.09 -14.84
N THR A 14 52.07 -13.35 -14.07
CA THR A 14 52.31 -14.65 -13.45
C THR A 14 51.55 -14.74 -12.14
N SER A 15 50.89 -15.87 -11.88
CA SER A 15 50.15 -16.11 -10.63
C SER A 15 51.08 -16.01 -9.41
N LEU A 16 50.61 -15.35 -8.34
CA LEU A 16 51.32 -15.30 -7.06
C LEU A 16 51.21 -16.66 -6.37
N GLN A 17 52.33 -17.21 -5.88
CA GLN A 17 52.32 -18.47 -5.12
C GLN A 17 51.45 -18.35 -3.87
N SER A 18 50.65 -19.39 -3.59
CA SER A 18 49.61 -19.43 -2.52
C SER A 18 50.14 -19.50 -1.09
N GLY A 19 51.13 -18.68 -0.73
CA GLY A 19 51.57 -18.44 0.66
C GLY A 19 51.18 -17.03 1.12
N ASP A 20 50.91 -16.87 2.43
CA ASP A 20 50.26 -15.72 3.08
C ASP A 20 50.97 -14.34 3.01
N SER A 21 51.87 -14.09 2.06
CA SER A 21 52.73 -12.90 2.12
C SER A 21 53.39 -12.46 0.81
N THR A 22 53.01 -12.99 -0.36
CA THR A 22 53.63 -12.56 -1.63
C THR A 22 52.91 -11.36 -2.25
N PHE A 23 53.68 -10.34 -2.66
CA PHE A 23 53.18 -9.16 -3.38
C PHE A 23 54.20 -8.74 -4.45
N ARG A 24 53.85 -7.78 -5.30
CA ARG A 24 54.73 -7.29 -6.38
C ARG A 24 55.19 -5.87 -6.12
N ILE A 25 56.41 -5.53 -6.53
CA ILE A 25 56.96 -4.17 -6.50
C ILE A 25 57.44 -3.80 -7.89
N LEU A 26 57.12 -2.58 -8.33
CA LEU A 26 57.59 -2.00 -9.57
C LEU A 26 58.94 -1.33 -9.37
N LYS A 27 59.97 -1.81 -10.06
CA LYS A 27 61.23 -1.09 -10.24
C LYS A 27 61.08 -0.17 -11.46
N LEU A 28 60.99 1.13 -11.22
CA LEU A 28 61.02 2.17 -12.24
C LEU A 28 62.48 2.54 -12.54
N SER A 29 62.92 2.32 -13.78
CA SER A 29 64.31 2.56 -14.17
C SER A 29 64.63 4.05 -14.16
N ARG A 30 65.86 4.39 -13.79
CA ARG A 30 66.39 5.75 -13.91
C ARG A 30 66.25 6.28 -15.33
N TYR A 31 66.25 7.60 -15.48
CA TYR A 31 66.14 8.24 -16.78
C TYR A 31 67.26 7.80 -17.75
N GLN A 32 66.89 7.06 -18.79
CA GLN A 32 67.78 6.72 -19.92
C GLN A 32 67.24 7.25 -21.27
N GLY A 33 66.02 7.78 -21.28
CA GLY A 33 65.33 8.27 -22.47
C GLY A 33 63.86 8.63 -22.18
N PRO A 34 63.09 8.99 -23.23
CA PRO A 34 61.68 9.34 -23.08
C PRO A 34 60.82 8.14 -22.64
N GLU A 35 61.18 6.92 -23.06
CA GLU A 35 60.45 5.69 -22.71
C GLU A 35 60.55 5.36 -21.22
N LEU A 36 59.43 4.93 -20.62
CA LEU A 36 59.36 4.46 -19.24
C LEU A 36 59.59 2.95 -19.20
N GLU A 37 60.79 2.55 -18.80
CA GLU A 37 61.16 1.15 -18.60
C GLU A 37 61.00 0.73 -17.12
N CYS A 38 60.25 -0.33 -16.90
CA CYS A 38 59.92 -0.86 -15.60
C CYS A 38 60.14 -2.37 -15.51
N GLU A 39 60.46 -2.85 -14.31
CA GLU A 39 60.56 -4.28 -13.99
C GLU A 39 59.66 -4.62 -12.80
N LEU A 40 58.92 -5.73 -12.87
CA LEU A 40 58.03 -6.19 -11.80
C LEU A 40 58.70 -7.31 -11.00
N LEU A 41 59.00 -7.01 -9.74
CA LEU A 41 59.68 -7.90 -8.79
C LEU A 41 58.65 -8.55 -7.84
N GLN A 42 58.91 -9.77 -7.35
CA GLN A 42 58.03 -10.50 -6.43
C GLN A 42 58.72 -10.77 -5.07
N PRO A 43 58.79 -9.78 -4.17
CA PRO A 43 59.28 -9.98 -2.82
C PRO A 43 58.25 -10.71 -1.93
N SER A 44 58.73 -11.30 -0.84
CA SER A 44 57.90 -11.88 0.21
C SER A 44 57.86 -10.98 1.45
N LEU A 45 56.68 -10.77 2.04
CA LEU A 45 56.48 -10.08 3.31
C LEU A 45 56.99 -10.89 4.52
N SER A 46 57.24 -12.21 4.39
CA SER A 46 57.54 -13.12 5.51
C SER A 46 59.02 -13.42 5.78
N LYS A 47 59.97 -12.73 5.12
CA LYS A 47 61.42 -12.92 5.38
C LYS A 47 62.05 -11.58 5.77
N ASN A 48 62.87 -11.59 6.83
CA ASN A 48 63.63 -10.50 7.48
C ASN A 48 64.61 -9.71 6.57
N ARG A 49 64.30 -9.54 5.29
CA ARG A 49 64.96 -8.65 4.32
C ARG A 49 63.89 -8.08 3.39
N HIS A 50 63.16 -7.06 3.85
CA HIS A 50 62.24 -6.33 2.99
C HIS A 50 63.05 -5.51 1.98
N THR A 51 62.73 -5.63 0.69
CA THR A 51 63.20 -4.67 -0.32
C THR A 51 62.54 -3.35 0.00
N PRO A 52 63.28 -2.29 0.34
CA PRO A 52 62.67 -1.00 0.65
C PRO A 52 61.96 -0.45 -0.58
N TYR A 53 60.77 0.10 -0.37
CA TYR A 53 59.92 0.62 -1.43
C TYR A 53 59.05 1.76 -0.94
N GLU A 54 58.58 2.56 -1.87
CA GLU A 54 57.62 3.62 -1.64
C GLU A 54 56.27 3.20 -2.21
N ALA A 55 55.17 3.60 -1.58
CA ALA A 55 53.83 3.31 -2.11
C ALA A 55 53.25 4.55 -2.80
N LEU A 56 52.62 4.38 -3.95
CA LEU A 56 51.97 5.47 -4.67
C LEU A 56 50.47 5.52 -4.34
N SER A 57 50.03 6.64 -3.76
CA SER A 57 48.63 6.98 -3.55
C SER A 57 48.19 7.99 -4.61
N TYR A 58 47.27 7.61 -5.49
CA TYR A 58 46.86 8.46 -6.61
C TYR A 58 45.41 8.18 -7.04
N VAL A 59 44.85 9.08 -7.84
CA VAL A 59 43.54 8.89 -8.48
C VAL A 59 43.73 8.15 -9.80
N TRP A 60 43.05 7.01 -10.02
CA TRP A 60 43.19 6.28 -11.29
C TRP A 60 42.79 7.12 -12.51
N GLY A 61 41.80 8.00 -12.35
CA GLY A 61 41.30 8.86 -13.42
C GLY A 61 40.31 8.12 -14.32
N SER A 62 40.39 8.35 -15.64
CA SER A 62 39.61 7.59 -16.62
C SER A 62 39.95 6.11 -16.58
N ALA A 63 38.97 5.24 -16.86
CA ALA A 63 39.20 3.80 -16.99
C ALA A 63 40.00 3.44 -18.27
N GLU A 64 40.13 4.39 -19.20
CA GLU A 64 40.85 4.22 -20.45
C GLU A 64 42.35 4.21 -20.22
N ARG A 65 43.00 3.10 -20.59
CA ARG A 65 44.45 2.91 -20.53
C ARG A 65 45.05 3.32 -21.87
N VAL A 66 45.37 4.60 -21.99
CA VAL A 66 45.77 5.22 -23.26
C VAL A 66 47.29 5.35 -23.45
N GLU A 67 48.07 5.27 -22.36
CA GLU A 67 49.52 5.42 -22.41
C GLU A 67 50.23 4.07 -22.27
N CYS A 68 51.33 3.87 -23.01
CA CYS A 68 52.08 2.61 -23.01
C CYS A 68 53.42 2.76 -22.27
N ILE A 69 53.70 1.86 -21.33
CA ILE A 69 55.00 1.69 -20.68
C ILE A 69 55.61 0.33 -21.06
N VAL A 70 56.93 0.19 -20.87
CA VAL A 70 57.65 -1.07 -21.08
C VAL A 70 57.81 -1.78 -19.72
N LEU A 71 57.07 -2.85 -19.48
CA LEU A 71 57.09 -3.64 -18.25
C LEU A 71 57.68 -5.03 -18.52
N ASN A 72 58.79 -5.40 -17.88
CA ASN A 72 59.53 -6.65 -18.14
C ASN A 72 59.80 -6.88 -19.64
N ARG A 73 60.20 -5.82 -20.36
CA ARG A 73 60.41 -5.80 -21.82
C ARG A 73 59.16 -6.12 -22.65
N LYS A 74 57.96 -5.94 -22.10
CA LYS A 74 56.67 -6.12 -22.77
C LYS A 74 55.83 -4.84 -22.68
N ARG A 75 54.86 -4.65 -23.57
CA ARG A 75 53.95 -3.49 -23.53
C ARG A 75 52.94 -3.65 -22.40
N PHE A 76 52.77 -2.60 -21.60
CA PHE A 76 51.73 -2.52 -20.59
C PHE A 76 51.05 -1.16 -20.66
N TRP A 77 49.72 -1.15 -20.74
CA TRP A 77 48.94 0.07 -20.88
C TRP A 77 48.51 0.60 -19.51
N VAL A 78 48.70 1.89 -19.28
CA VAL A 78 48.37 2.62 -18.05
C VAL A 78 47.50 3.84 -18.37
N THR A 79 46.88 4.44 -17.35
CA THR A 79 46.12 5.68 -17.51
C THR A 79 47.07 6.88 -17.66
N ASP A 80 46.59 7.96 -18.30
CA ASP A 80 47.37 9.21 -18.46
C ASP A 80 47.88 9.77 -17.13
N ASN A 81 47.05 9.70 -16.07
CA ASN A 81 47.44 10.20 -14.76
C ASN A 81 48.58 9.36 -14.15
N LEU A 82 48.54 8.03 -14.29
CA LEU A 82 49.62 7.16 -13.80
C LEU A 82 50.89 7.35 -14.62
N TYR A 83 50.78 7.49 -15.94
CA TYR A 83 51.92 7.78 -16.81
C TYR A 83 52.59 9.10 -16.41
N SER A 84 51.81 10.17 -16.24
CA SER A 84 52.28 11.48 -15.75
C SER A 84 52.98 11.37 -14.38
N ALA A 85 52.40 10.59 -13.46
CA ALA A 85 53.01 10.34 -12.14
C ALA A 85 54.37 9.65 -12.28
N LEU A 86 54.45 8.56 -13.06
CA LEU A 86 55.71 7.83 -13.28
C LEU A 86 56.78 8.71 -13.95
N GLN A 87 56.40 9.55 -14.91
CA GLN A 87 57.34 10.50 -15.54
C GLN A 87 57.92 11.49 -14.52
N CYS A 88 57.09 12.09 -13.68
CA CYS A 88 57.54 13.06 -12.68
C CYS A 88 58.29 12.42 -11.51
N LEU A 89 57.94 11.18 -11.13
CA LEU A 89 58.57 10.46 -10.03
C LEU A 89 59.86 9.75 -10.45
N ARG A 90 60.12 9.59 -11.75
CA ARG A 90 61.34 8.99 -12.28
C ARG A 90 62.56 9.85 -11.96
N GLN A 91 63.56 9.23 -11.34
CA GLN A 91 64.80 9.89 -10.95
C GLN A 91 65.85 9.78 -12.06
N ARG A 92 66.81 10.72 -12.09
CA ARG A 92 67.83 10.78 -13.15
C ARG A 92 68.99 9.81 -12.90
N ASP A 93 69.34 9.61 -11.64
CA ASP A 93 70.57 8.98 -11.19
C ASP A 93 70.39 7.55 -10.66
N ARG A 94 69.19 7.22 -10.16
CA ARG A 94 68.90 5.91 -9.55
C ARG A 94 67.52 5.36 -9.92
N ASP A 95 67.41 4.04 -9.85
CA ASP A 95 66.14 3.33 -10.01
C ASP A 95 65.27 3.56 -8.76
N ARG A 96 63.95 3.58 -8.95
CA ARG A 96 62.98 3.83 -7.88
C ARG A 96 62.06 2.63 -7.70
N TYR A 97 61.83 2.20 -6.47
CA TYR A 97 61.01 1.02 -6.17
C TYR A 97 59.66 1.46 -5.63
N LEU A 98 58.60 1.19 -6.40
CA LEU A 98 57.25 1.68 -6.16
C LEU A 98 56.27 0.51 -6.02
N TRP A 99 55.39 0.57 -5.04
CA TRP A 99 54.15 -0.21 -5.04
C TRP A 99 53.03 0.64 -5.62
N ILE A 100 52.40 0.13 -6.68
CA ILE A 100 51.33 0.80 -7.42
C ILE A 100 50.24 -0.23 -7.68
N ASP A 101 49.07 -0.06 -7.07
CA ASP A 101 47.93 -0.98 -7.14
C ASP A 101 47.57 -1.41 -8.58
N ALA A 102 47.51 -0.48 -9.53
CA ALA A 102 47.11 -0.76 -10.92
C ALA A 102 48.14 -1.60 -11.72
N ILE A 103 49.39 -1.69 -11.23
CA ILE A 103 50.47 -2.45 -11.89
C ILE A 103 50.85 -3.67 -11.07
N CYS A 104 50.95 -3.55 -9.74
CA CYS A 104 51.42 -4.59 -8.85
C CYS A 104 50.36 -5.67 -8.58
N ILE A 105 49.08 -5.34 -8.73
CA ILE A 105 47.95 -6.26 -8.58
C ILE A 105 47.41 -6.63 -9.97
N ASN A 106 47.17 -7.93 -10.18
CA ASN A 106 46.47 -8.39 -11.36
C ASN A 106 44.96 -8.06 -11.25
N GLN A 107 44.58 -6.90 -11.76
CA GLN A 107 43.21 -6.38 -11.68
C GLN A 107 42.16 -7.24 -12.44
N ALA A 108 42.60 -8.19 -13.29
CA ALA A 108 41.70 -9.10 -13.99
C ALA A 108 41.35 -10.36 -13.18
N ASP A 109 42.14 -10.68 -12.14
CA ASP A 109 41.89 -11.80 -11.23
C ASP A 109 41.21 -11.29 -9.96
N LYS A 110 39.89 -11.47 -9.87
CA LYS A 110 39.09 -11.04 -8.70
C LYS A 110 39.57 -11.68 -7.39
N GLY A 111 40.05 -12.93 -7.43
CA GLY A 111 40.56 -13.62 -6.25
C GLY A 111 41.89 -13.05 -5.76
N GLU A 112 42.78 -12.67 -6.69
CA GLU A 112 44.00 -11.91 -6.35
C GLU A 112 43.65 -10.52 -5.84
N GLN A 113 42.77 -9.80 -6.53
CA GLN A 113 42.35 -8.45 -6.18
C GLN A 113 41.80 -8.39 -4.74
N SER A 114 40.84 -9.25 -4.38
CA SER A 114 40.27 -9.27 -3.02
C SER A 114 41.32 -9.54 -1.94
N ARG A 115 42.23 -10.50 -2.17
CA ARG A 115 43.30 -10.83 -1.23
C ARG A 115 44.32 -9.70 -1.07
N GLN A 116 44.70 -9.04 -2.17
CA GLN A 116 45.62 -7.90 -2.14
C GLN A 116 45.00 -6.67 -1.48
N VAL A 117 43.70 -6.42 -1.70
CA VAL A 117 42.96 -5.35 -1.01
C VAL A 117 42.94 -5.56 0.50
N GLN A 118 42.77 -6.80 0.98
CA GLN A 118 42.87 -7.12 2.41
C GLN A 118 44.29 -6.89 2.98
N GLN A 119 45.33 -7.02 2.16
CA GLN A 119 46.73 -6.76 2.54
C GLN A 119 47.15 -5.29 2.40
N MET A 120 46.33 -4.45 1.75
CA MET A 120 46.69 -3.08 1.38
C MET A 120 47.13 -2.24 2.58
N GLY A 121 46.43 -2.34 3.71
CA GLY A 121 46.84 -1.63 4.94
C GLY A 121 48.23 -2.00 5.42
N ALA A 122 48.62 -3.28 5.33
CA ALA A 122 49.96 -3.73 5.71
C ALA A 122 51.03 -3.27 4.70
N ILE A 123 50.72 -3.25 3.40
CA ILE A 123 51.62 -2.77 2.35
C ILE A 123 51.93 -1.27 2.56
N PHE A 124 50.91 -0.43 2.69
CA PHE A 124 51.13 1.01 2.95
C PHE A 124 51.85 1.26 4.28
N LYS A 125 51.59 0.44 5.30
CA LYS A 125 52.29 0.53 6.60
C LYS A 125 53.77 0.14 6.53
N LEU A 126 54.15 -0.78 5.65
CA LEU A 126 55.53 -1.27 5.51
C LEU A 126 56.35 -0.48 4.49
N ALA A 127 55.72 0.40 3.70
CA ALA A 127 56.42 1.28 2.79
C ALA A 127 57.31 2.28 3.55
N GLU A 128 58.49 2.61 3.01
CA GLU A 128 59.36 3.63 3.60
C GLU A 128 58.68 5.00 3.65
N ARG A 129 57.94 5.32 2.58
CA ARG A 129 57.08 6.49 2.50
C ARG A 129 55.95 6.28 1.51
N VAL A 130 54.89 7.06 1.65
CA VAL A 130 53.76 7.10 0.73
C VAL A 130 53.77 8.40 -0.06
N LEU A 131 53.69 8.30 -1.38
CA LEU A 131 53.69 9.43 -2.30
C LEU A 131 52.25 9.77 -2.67
N PHE A 132 51.74 10.92 -2.22
CA PHE A 132 50.39 11.39 -2.55
C PHE A 132 50.45 12.19 -3.85
N TRP A 133 50.11 11.57 -4.97
CA TRP A 133 50.12 12.22 -6.28
C TRP A 133 48.82 12.97 -6.55
N LEU A 134 48.89 14.30 -6.59
CA LEU A 134 47.76 15.21 -6.76
C LEU A 134 47.61 15.78 -8.18
N GLY A 135 48.39 15.27 -9.14
CA GLY A 135 48.32 15.65 -10.56
C GLY A 135 49.28 16.78 -10.93
N LYS A 136 48.98 17.51 -12.02
CA LYS A 136 49.81 18.61 -12.54
C LYS A 136 49.65 19.90 -11.71
N ALA A 137 50.77 20.59 -11.49
CA ALA A 137 50.81 21.85 -10.72
C ALA A 137 50.43 23.06 -11.56
N THR A 138 49.75 24.03 -10.95
CA THR A 138 49.46 25.38 -11.46
C THR A 138 50.42 26.39 -10.84
N PRO A 139 50.55 27.61 -11.38
CA PRO A 139 51.40 28.64 -10.79
C PRO A 139 51.13 28.91 -9.30
N GLU A 140 49.86 28.88 -8.87
CA GLU A 140 49.46 29.12 -7.48
C GLU A 140 49.82 27.92 -6.58
N ILE A 141 49.68 26.69 -7.09
CA ILE A 141 50.12 25.48 -6.38
C ILE A 141 51.64 25.48 -6.20
N ILE A 142 52.39 25.84 -7.24
CA ILE A 142 53.86 25.94 -7.18
C ILE A 142 54.26 26.95 -6.12
N THR A 143 53.65 28.13 -6.18
CA THR A 143 53.80 29.22 -5.22
C THR A 143 53.60 28.75 -3.78
N LEU A 144 52.51 28.02 -3.49
CA LEU A 144 52.26 27.44 -2.18
C LEU A 144 53.30 26.39 -1.79
N MET A 145 53.58 25.43 -2.68
CA MET A 145 54.50 24.32 -2.39
C MET A 145 55.92 24.83 -2.13
N ASP A 146 56.41 25.79 -2.90
CA ASP A 146 57.74 26.40 -2.68
C ASP A 146 57.82 27.10 -1.32
N ALA A 147 56.73 27.75 -0.89
CA ALA A 147 56.67 28.41 0.41
C ALA A 147 56.68 27.40 1.58
N LEU A 148 56.01 26.26 1.41
CA LEU A 148 55.97 25.17 2.39
C LEU A 148 57.23 24.28 2.38
N ASN A 149 58.05 24.34 1.32
CA ASN A 149 59.28 23.55 1.20
C ASN A 149 60.54 24.27 1.72
N GLN A 150 60.38 25.41 2.39
CA GLN A 150 61.49 26.18 2.97
C GLN A 150 62.19 25.38 4.08
N PRO A 151 63.53 25.46 4.24
CA PRO A 151 64.29 24.65 5.21
C PRO A 151 63.81 24.76 6.66
N GLN A 152 63.21 25.91 7.01
CA GLN A 152 62.61 26.18 8.32
C GLN A 152 61.41 25.26 8.63
N MET A 153 60.74 24.73 7.60
CA MET A 153 59.59 23.82 7.69
C MET A 153 59.98 22.34 7.89
N THR A 154 61.26 22.00 7.70
CA THR A 154 61.76 20.60 7.67
C THR A 154 62.53 20.16 8.93
N VAL A 155 62.64 21.02 9.94
CA VAL A 155 63.35 20.70 11.20
C VAL A 155 62.40 20.08 12.21
N ALA A 156 62.67 18.84 12.62
CA ALA A 156 61.94 18.19 13.71
C ALA A 156 62.00 19.03 14.99
N GLY A 157 60.85 19.44 15.51
CA GLY A 157 60.73 20.28 16.71
C GLY A 157 60.61 21.79 16.45
N CYS A 158 60.44 22.24 15.20
CA CYS A 158 60.07 23.63 14.92
C CYS A 158 58.61 23.88 15.37
N ASP A 159 58.39 24.93 16.17
CA ASP A 159 57.04 25.38 16.51
C ASP A 159 56.43 26.05 15.28
N ILE A 160 55.68 25.25 14.50
CA ILE A 160 55.07 25.66 13.22
C ILE A 160 54.19 26.92 13.41
N GLY A 161 53.70 27.18 14.62
CA GLY A 161 52.95 28.39 14.98
C GLY A 161 53.73 29.72 14.91
N GLN A 162 55.07 29.67 14.80
CA GLN A 162 55.93 30.86 14.71
C GLN A 162 56.37 31.18 13.26
N LEU A 163 55.94 30.39 12.28
CA LEU A 163 56.31 30.57 10.88
C LEU A 163 55.44 31.65 10.23
N THR A 164 56.10 32.61 9.57
CA THR A 164 55.44 33.69 8.82
C THR A 164 55.67 33.49 7.33
N LEU A 165 54.58 33.25 6.60
CA LEU A 165 54.59 33.23 5.13
C LEU A 165 54.47 34.66 4.60
N ASP A 166 54.99 34.93 3.41
CA ASP A 166 54.88 36.24 2.76
C ASP A 166 53.41 36.65 2.58
N GLU A 167 52.99 37.65 3.35
CA GLU A 167 51.61 38.14 3.38
C GLU A 167 51.13 38.65 2.02
N ASN A 168 52.04 39.13 1.18
CA ASN A 168 51.70 39.65 -0.14
C ASN A 168 51.17 38.58 -1.11
N ARG A 169 51.38 37.29 -0.82
CA ARG A 169 50.95 36.16 -1.66
C ARG A 169 49.84 35.31 -1.05
N TRP A 170 49.15 35.82 -0.02
CA TRP A 170 48.07 35.08 0.65
C TRP A 170 46.97 34.60 -0.29
N ASP A 171 46.59 35.42 -1.27
CA ASP A 171 45.57 35.02 -2.25
C ASP A 171 46.04 33.84 -3.10
N ASP A 172 47.29 33.86 -3.57
CA ASP A 172 47.87 32.73 -4.32
C ASP A 172 47.95 31.47 -3.46
N TYR A 173 48.33 31.60 -2.17
CA TYR A 173 48.36 30.47 -1.24
C TYR A 173 46.99 29.86 -1.01
N ARG A 174 45.96 30.69 -0.78
CA ARG A 174 44.58 30.24 -0.59
C ARG A 174 44.03 29.59 -1.85
N ILE A 175 44.29 30.18 -3.02
CA ILE A 175 43.89 29.61 -4.31
C ILE A 175 44.59 28.26 -4.52
N GLY A 176 45.90 28.18 -4.33
CA GLY A 176 46.68 26.95 -4.44
C GLY A 176 46.18 25.85 -3.50
N LEU A 177 45.92 26.18 -2.23
CA LEU A 177 45.41 25.22 -1.25
C LEU A 177 44.02 24.72 -1.63
N ARG A 178 43.10 25.62 -1.99
CA ARG A 178 41.75 25.24 -2.46
C ARG A 178 41.81 24.39 -3.72
N GLN A 179 42.72 24.67 -4.65
CA GLN A 179 42.90 23.87 -5.86
C GLN A 179 43.39 22.44 -5.54
N LEU A 180 44.25 22.27 -4.53
CA LEU A 180 44.70 20.95 -4.06
C LEU A 180 43.59 20.21 -3.30
N LEU A 181 42.95 20.85 -2.32
CA LEU A 181 41.90 20.23 -1.48
C LEU A 181 40.64 19.85 -2.26
N ASN A 182 40.35 20.51 -3.40
CA ASN A 182 39.25 20.14 -4.29
C ASN A 182 39.63 19.06 -5.33
N ARG A 183 40.87 18.55 -5.34
CA ARG A 183 41.23 17.42 -6.22
C ARG A 183 40.48 16.16 -5.81
N GLN A 184 40.17 15.32 -6.79
CA GLN A 184 39.45 14.06 -6.58
C GLN A 184 40.10 13.15 -5.54
N TRP A 185 41.43 13.25 -5.35
CA TRP A 185 42.18 12.49 -4.35
C TRP A 185 41.53 12.61 -2.97
N PHE A 186 41.25 13.82 -2.48
CA PHE A 186 40.62 14.05 -1.18
C PHE A 186 39.22 13.46 -1.04
N THR A 187 38.56 13.10 -2.13
CA THR A 187 37.21 12.54 -2.10
C THR A 187 37.17 11.03 -2.24
N ARG A 188 38.27 10.33 -2.53
CA ARG A 188 38.25 8.85 -2.65
C ARG A 188 38.25 8.21 -1.26
N VAL A 189 37.51 7.13 -1.08
CA VAL A 189 37.50 6.42 0.21
C VAL A 189 38.80 5.65 0.47
N TRP A 190 39.40 5.04 -0.56
CA TRP A 190 40.58 4.19 -0.39
C TRP A 190 41.83 4.94 0.06
N ILE A 191 41.97 6.22 -0.32
CA ILE A 191 43.12 7.03 0.12
C ILE A 191 43.17 7.23 1.63
N LEU A 192 42.05 6.99 2.34
CA LEU A 192 41.99 7.15 3.78
C LEU A 192 42.88 6.10 4.46
N GLN A 193 42.86 4.85 3.99
CA GLN A 193 43.77 3.81 4.48
C GLN A 193 45.22 4.09 4.08
N GLU A 194 45.43 4.65 2.89
CA GLU A 194 46.76 4.94 2.33
C GLU A 194 47.45 6.04 3.16
N ALA A 195 46.71 7.12 3.47
CA ALA A 195 47.20 8.19 4.32
C ALA A 195 47.32 7.77 5.79
N ALA A 196 46.32 7.05 6.31
CA ALA A 196 46.31 6.65 7.70
C ALA A 196 47.40 5.60 8.03
N ASN A 197 47.70 4.67 7.14
CA ASN A 197 48.70 3.64 7.43
C ASN A 197 50.14 4.09 7.14
N ALA A 198 50.33 5.20 6.43
CA ALA A 198 51.66 5.73 6.12
C ALA A 198 52.46 6.04 7.39
N GLN A 199 53.73 5.63 7.43
CA GLN A 199 54.69 6.06 8.46
C GLN A 199 55.28 7.44 8.13
N GLU A 200 55.65 7.64 6.87
CA GLU A 200 56.10 8.90 6.28
C GLU A 200 55.31 9.13 4.99
N ALA A 201 54.97 10.38 4.66
CA ALA A 201 54.34 10.69 3.37
C ALA A 201 54.84 12.01 2.77
N THR A 202 54.76 12.08 1.44
CA THR A 202 55.14 13.25 0.65
C THR A 202 54.00 13.58 -0.31
N VAL A 203 53.56 14.84 -0.31
CA VAL A 203 52.59 15.36 -1.28
C VAL A 203 53.34 15.75 -2.55
N CYS A 204 52.95 15.18 -3.68
CA CYS A 204 53.56 15.41 -4.98
C CYS A 204 52.54 16.06 -5.94
N CYS A 205 52.94 17.15 -6.60
CA CYS A 205 52.15 17.77 -7.67
C CYS A 205 53.08 18.28 -8.77
N GLY A 206 52.97 17.71 -9.97
CA GLY A 206 53.93 17.92 -11.05
C GLY A 206 55.33 17.47 -10.63
N THR A 207 56.34 18.33 -10.79
CA THR A 207 57.72 18.09 -10.36
C THR A 207 58.01 18.59 -8.94
N PHE A 208 56.99 19.11 -8.24
CA PHE A 208 57.11 19.69 -6.90
C PHE A 208 56.64 18.69 -5.85
N SER A 209 57.29 18.72 -4.69
CA SER A 209 56.95 17.82 -3.58
C SER A 209 57.24 18.47 -2.24
N ILE A 210 56.37 18.22 -1.26
CA ILE A 210 56.51 18.68 0.13
C ILE A 210 56.19 17.56 1.12
N PRO A 211 56.77 17.56 2.33
CA PRO A 211 56.36 16.64 3.39
C PRO A 211 54.86 16.75 3.68
N ALA A 212 54.18 15.62 3.90
CA ALA A 212 52.75 15.62 4.21
C ALA A 212 52.41 16.38 5.50
N GLU A 213 53.30 16.35 6.49
CA GLU A 213 53.17 17.14 7.73
C GLU A 213 53.09 18.65 7.44
N ALA A 214 54.03 19.18 6.66
CA ALA A 214 54.01 20.59 6.26
C ALA A 214 52.71 20.96 5.50
N PHE A 215 52.23 20.05 4.64
CA PHE A 215 50.97 20.25 3.94
C PHE A 215 49.74 20.21 4.89
N ALA A 216 49.74 19.34 5.89
CA ALA A 216 48.66 19.24 6.88
C ALA A 216 48.50 20.53 7.72
N HIS A 217 49.59 21.25 7.96
CA HIS A 217 49.60 22.54 8.67
C HIS A 217 49.27 23.75 7.80
N ALA A 218 49.31 23.62 6.47
CA ALA A 218 49.10 24.71 5.54
C ALA A 218 47.80 25.53 5.81
N PRO A 219 46.63 24.92 6.10
CA PRO A 219 45.40 25.69 6.36
C PRO A 219 45.52 26.63 7.57
N SER A 220 46.12 26.15 8.66
CA SER A 220 46.34 26.94 9.88
C SER A 220 47.31 28.09 9.63
N LEU A 221 48.39 27.83 8.87
CA LEU A 221 49.39 28.85 8.52
C LEU A 221 48.82 30.00 7.68
N ILE A 222 47.91 29.71 6.75
CA ILE A 222 47.32 30.71 5.85
C ILE A 222 45.93 31.19 6.27
N ARG A 223 45.47 30.76 7.46
CA ARG A 223 44.15 31.10 8.04
C ARG A 223 43.00 30.83 7.07
N GLU A 224 43.00 29.64 6.50
CA GLU A 224 41.95 29.15 5.61
C GLU A 224 41.27 27.95 6.27
N GLU A 225 39.93 27.93 6.29
CA GLU A 225 39.18 26.81 6.86
C GLU A 225 38.83 25.78 5.77
N PRO A 226 39.39 24.56 5.80
CA PRO A 226 39.00 23.51 4.88
C PRO A 226 37.57 23.03 5.14
N LYS A 227 36.96 22.39 4.13
CA LYS A 227 35.72 21.63 4.32
C LYS A 227 35.94 20.56 5.42
N PRO A 228 34.94 20.24 6.27
CA PRO A 228 35.10 19.28 7.37
C PRO A 228 35.70 17.93 6.95
N HIS A 229 35.26 17.39 5.80
CA HIS A 229 35.82 16.17 5.22
C HIS A 229 37.31 16.30 4.87
N CYS A 230 37.72 17.40 4.22
CA CYS A 230 39.12 17.63 3.89
C CYS A 230 39.96 17.79 5.15
N GLN A 231 39.45 18.50 6.17
CA GLN A 231 40.13 18.63 7.46
C GLN A 231 40.32 17.27 8.13
N ALA A 232 39.30 16.39 8.09
CA ALA A 232 39.44 15.03 8.59
C ALA A 232 40.53 14.24 7.85
N VAL A 233 40.67 14.40 6.53
CA VAL A 233 41.76 13.78 5.75
C VAL A 233 43.14 14.35 6.14
N LEU A 234 43.26 15.66 6.38
CA LEU A 234 44.52 16.26 6.84
C LEU A 234 44.93 15.75 8.22
N ASN A 235 43.96 15.59 9.14
CA ASN A 235 44.19 15.11 10.50
C ASN A 235 44.72 13.66 10.57
N ILE A 236 44.54 12.86 9.52
CA ILE A 236 45.04 11.47 9.46
C ILE A 236 46.38 11.32 8.74
N MET A 237 46.90 12.39 8.14
CA MET A 237 48.21 12.37 7.49
C MET A 237 49.32 12.13 8.53
N PRO A 238 50.42 11.46 8.14
CA PRO A 238 51.53 11.20 9.05
C PRO A 238 52.23 12.51 9.45
N GLY A 239 52.54 12.64 10.75
CA GLY A 239 53.16 13.83 11.36
C GLY A 239 52.98 13.82 12.88
N THR A 240 53.71 14.68 13.58
CA THR A 240 53.70 14.79 15.05
C THR A 240 52.35 15.25 15.59
N SER A 241 51.67 16.17 14.90
CA SER A 241 50.35 16.67 15.33
C SER A 241 49.21 15.67 15.16
N ARG A 242 49.43 14.53 14.50
CA ARG A 242 48.39 13.50 14.30
C ARG A 242 47.81 13.01 15.65
N SER A 243 48.64 12.86 16.68
CA SER A 243 48.22 12.46 18.03
C SER A 243 47.43 13.52 18.80
N GLU A 244 47.53 14.79 18.39
CA GLU A 244 46.83 15.92 19.01
C GLU A 244 45.41 16.12 18.45
N THR A 245 45.08 15.43 17.35
CA THR A 245 43.76 15.48 16.73
C THR A 245 42.83 14.36 17.25
N TRP A 246 41.57 14.34 16.78
CA TRP A 246 40.64 13.24 17.01
C TRP A 246 41.22 11.88 16.58
N TRP A 247 42.18 11.86 15.65
CA TRP A 247 42.84 10.64 15.23
C TRP A 247 43.72 10.01 16.34
N GLY A 248 44.14 10.74 17.36
CA GLY A 248 44.87 10.18 18.50
C GLY A 248 44.02 9.32 19.46
N GLN A 249 42.68 9.41 19.36
CA GLN A 249 41.72 8.79 20.29
C GLN A 249 41.28 7.39 19.82
N GLU A 250 40.53 6.64 20.62
CA GLU A 250 39.88 5.41 20.15
C GLU A 250 38.87 5.72 19.04
N ARG A 251 38.88 4.90 17.97
CA ARG A 251 38.10 5.12 16.75
C ARG A 251 37.26 3.89 16.46
N ASP A 252 35.96 4.02 16.64
CA ASP A 252 34.99 3.05 16.16
C ASP A 252 34.54 3.37 14.72
N LEU A 253 33.87 2.41 14.10
CA LEU A 253 33.32 2.57 12.76
C LEU A 253 32.33 3.75 12.69
N CYS A 254 31.58 4.01 13.75
CA CYS A 254 30.64 5.13 13.86
C CYS A 254 31.35 6.48 13.66
N THR A 255 32.43 6.73 14.41
CA THR A 255 33.23 7.96 14.32
C THR A 255 33.83 8.11 12.93
N LEU A 256 34.36 7.03 12.35
CA LEU A 256 34.95 7.04 11.02
C LEU A 256 33.92 7.36 9.94
N LEU A 257 32.72 6.77 10.00
CA LEU A 257 31.64 7.06 9.06
C LEU A 257 31.18 8.51 9.17
N ARG A 258 31.14 9.09 10.38
CA ARG A 258 30.82 10.50 10.61
C ARG A 258 31.86 11.43 9.99
N MET A 259 33.15 11.17 10.24
CA MET A 259 34.25 12.02 9.76
C MET A 259 34.42 11.97 8.24
N PHE A 260 34.18 10.81 7.62
CA PHE A 260 34.45 10.57 6.19
C PHE A 260 33.19 10.39 5.34
N GLN A 261 32.04 10.87 5.81
CA GLN A 261 30.73 10.71 5.14
C GLN A 261 30.73 11.20 3.68
N SER A 262 31.55 12.19 3.33
CA SER A 262 31.62 12.76 1.97
C SER A 262 32.54 11.98 1.02
N SER A 263 33.08 10.84 1.45
CA SER A 263 33.92 9.99 0.61
C SER A 263 33.11 9.32 -0.51
N LYS A 264 33.74 9.23 -1.66
CA LYS A 264 33.24 8.63 -2.89
C LYS A 264 33.93 7.28 -3.11
N ALA A 265 33.14 6.35 -3.61
CA ALA A 265 33.60 5.03 -4.00
C ALA A 265 32.84 4.60 -5.26
N THR A 266 33.48 3.76 -6.07
CA THR A 266 32.84 3.15 -7.24
C THR A 266 31.93 2.01 -6.82
N ASP A 267 32.40 1.16 -5.89
CA ASP A 267 31.56 0.22 -5.16
C ASP A 267 31.12 0.86 -3.83
N GLU A 268 29.81 0.91 -3.58
CA GLU A 268 29.32 1.59 -2.38
C GLU A 268 29.73 0.88 -1.09
N ARG A 269 30.02 -0.43 -1.14
CA ARG A 269 30.48 -1.21 0.03
C ARG A 269 31.84 -0.74 0.54
N ASP A 270 32.66 -0.17 -0.34
CA ASP A 270 33.98 0.36 0.03
C ASP A 270 33.88 1.53 1.02
N LYS A 271 32.74 2.25 1.04
CA LYS A 271 32.48 3.30 2.06
C LYS A 271 32.49 2.75 3.48
N ILE A 272 32.24 1.45 3.63
CA ILE A 272 32.30 0.72 4.91
C ILE A 272 33.65 0.00 5.01
N TYR A 273 34.01 -0.81 4.00
CA TYR A 273 35.19 -1.68 4.06
C TYR A 273 36.52 -0.92 4.20
N ALA A 274 36.65 0.23 3.53
CA ALA A 274 37.84 1.06 3.69
C ALA A 274 37.97 1.60 5.13
N LEU A 275 36.86 1.88 5.81
CA LEU A 275 36.88 2.41 7.19
C LEU A 275 37.06 1.32 8.23
N LEU A 276 36.58 0.09 8.00
CA LEU A 276 36.81 -1.05 8.91
C LEU A 276 38.30 -1.32 9.15
N GLY A 277 39.13 -1.20 8.11
CA GLY A 277 40.59 -1.35 8.23
C GLY A 277 41.25 -0.28 9.11
N MET A 278 40.58 0.85 9.34
CA MET A 278 41.06 1.98 10.14
C MET A 278 40.53 1.98 11.58
N SER A 279 39.50 1.18 11.88
CA SER A 279 38.93 1.07 13.22
C SER A 279 39.92 0.45 14.20
N THR A 280 39.95 0.97 15.42
CA THR A 280 40.69 0.39 16.56
C THR A 280 39.83 -0.57 17.38
N CYS A 281 38.51 -0.57 17.18
CA CYS A 281 37.58 -1.45 17.87
C CYS A 281 37.66 -2.87 17.32
N SER A 282 37.95 -3.85 18.19
CA SER A 282 38.01 -5.26 17.82
C SER A 282 36.63 -5.84 17.47
N VAL A 283 35.56 -5.30 18.07
CA VAL A 283 34.18 -5.73 17.83
C VAL A 283 33.72 -5.39 16.41
N ASP A 284 34.11 -4.23 15.87
CA ASP A 284 33.82 -3.83 14.48
C ASP A 284 34.36 -4.87 13.49
N LYS A 285 35.60 -5.32 13.71
CA LYS A 285 36.33 -6.25 12.83
C LYS A 285 35.82 -7.69 12.92
N GLN A 286 35.16 -8.05 14.01
CA GLN A 286 34.55 -9.37 14.20
C GLN A 286 33.09 -9.43 13.71
N SER A 287 32.41 -8.28 13.66
CA SER A 287 30.98 -8.21 13.36
C SER A 287 30.67 -8.01 11.87
N ILE A 288 31.61 -7.46 11.10
CA ILE A 288 31.42 -7.15 9.68
C ILE A 288 32.55 -7.76 8.85
N ASP A 289 32.21 -8.82 8.11
CA ASP A 289 33.14 -9.46 7.17
C ASP A 289 33.23 -8.69 5.84
N ILE A 290 34.45 -8.61 5.30
CA ILE A 290 34.72 -8.02 3.98
C ILE A 290 34.45 -9.10 2.91
N ASP A 291 33.27 -9.06 2.30
CA ASP A 291 32.88 -9.99 1.24
C ASP A 291 32.16 -9.26 0.09
N TYR A 292 32.83 -9.19 -1.07
CA TYR A 292 32.28 -8.60 -2.28
C TYR A 292 31.28 -9.50 -3.02
N GLN A 293 31.02 -10.73 -2.55
CA GLN A 293 29.93 -11.57 -3.03
C GLN A 293 28.60 -11.20 -2.36
N THR A 294 28.64 -10.67 -1.13
CA THR A 294 27.46 -10.21 -0.41
C THR A 294 26.87 -8.95 -1.08
N PRO A 295 25.56 -8.92 -1.42
CA PRO A 295 24.92 -7.75 -1.99
C PRO A 295 25.02 -6.50 -1.10
N THR A 296 25.15 -5.32 -1.70
CA THR A 296 25.31 -4.03 -0.98
C THR A 296 24.26 -3.80 0.11
N HIS A 297 23.00 -4.16 -0.15
CA HIS A 297 21.91 -3.95 0.81
C HIS A 297 22.04 -4.79 2.08
N GLU A 298 22.55 -6.03 1.98
CA GLU A 298 22.79 -6.89 3.14
C GLU A 298 23.97 -6.37 3.99
N VAL A 299 25.04 -5.90 3.34
CA VAL A 299 26.19 -5.30 4.03
C VAL A 299 25.73 -4.08 4.83
N VAL A 300 24.99 -3.17 4.19
CA VAL A 300 24.47 -1.97 4.86
C VAL A 300 23.51 -2.35 5.97
N HIS A 301 22.65 -3.37 5.79
CA HIS A 301 21.78 -3.86 6.85
C HIS A 301 22.56 -4.32 8.08
N LYS A 302 23.57 -5.17 7.90
CA LYS A 302 24.43 -5.64 9.00
C LYS A 302 25.08 -4.47 9.75
N VAL A 303 25.63 -3.49 9.03
CA VAL A 303 26.26 -2.31 9.65
C VAL A 303 25.25 -1.46 10.42
N MET A 304 24.06 -1.27 9.87
CA MET A 304 23.01 -0.47 10.50
C MET A 304 22.48 -1.12 11.78
N THR A 305 22.26 -2.44 11.75
CA THR A 305 21.91 -3.23 12.94
C THR A 305 23.00 -3.14 14.01
N TYR A 306 24.27 -3.24 13.60
CA TYR A 306 25.41 -3.10 14.49
C TYR A 306 25.48 -1.72 15.16
N LEU A 307 25.45 -0.64 14.37
CA LEU A 307 25.53 0.74 14.88
C LEU A 307 24.39 1.06 15.87
N LEU A 308 23.19 0.52 15.62
CA LEU A 308 22.02 0.64 16.49
C LEU A 308 22.15 -0.08 17.83
N GLN A 309 22.90 -1.17 17.88
CA GLN A 309 23.07 -1.98 19.09
C GLN A 309 24.25 -1.49 19.95
N SER A 310 25.27 -0.91 19.33
CA SER A 310 26.58 -0.70 19.96
C SER A 310 26.86 0.73 20.43
N THR A 311 26.11 1.76 19.99
CA THR A 311 26.42 3.17 20.31
C THR A 311 25.16 4.04 20.44
N PRO A 312 25.22 5.21 21.14
CA PRO A 312 24.17 6.23 21.06
C PRO A 312 24.22 6.91 19.68
N PHE A 313 23.86 6.17 18.63
CA PHE A 313 23.79 6.66 17.26
C PHE A 313 22.41 7.25 17.01
N SER A 314 22.34 8.56 16.71
CA SER A 314 21.06 9.21 16.47
C SER A 314 20.45 8.77 15.14
N VAL A 315 19.12 8.79 15.06
CA VAL A 315 18.40 8.53 13.79
C VAL A 315 18.82 9.52 12.71
N HIS A 316 19.17 10.76 13.07
CA HIS A 316 19.64 11.76 12.12
C HIS A 316 20.97 11.36 11.46
N GLU A 317 21.92 10.86 12.24
CA GLU A 317 23.21 10.39 11.72
C GLU A 317 23.06 9.14 10.87
N MET A 318 22.12 8.27 11.24
CA MET A 318 21.71 7.13 10.43
C MET A 318 21.17 7.53 9.07
N LEU A 319 20.27 8.51 9.02
CA LEU A 319 19.71 9.02 7.76
C LEU A 319 20.79 9.65 6.88
N ASN A 320 21.73 10.40 7.48
CA ASN A 320 22.87 10.97 6.77
C ASN A 320 23.80 9.89 6.20
N LEU A 321 24.06 8.82 6.95
CA LEU A 321 24.82 7.67 6.45
C LEU A 321 24.11 7.00 5.26
N MET A 322 22.81 6.77 5.35
CA MET A 322 22.02 6.15 4.28
C MET A 322 21.97 7.00 3.00
N ASN A 323 22.04 8.33 3.11
CA ASN A 323 22.11 9.22 1.95
C ASN A 323 23.38 9.00 1.11
N ASN A 324 24.43 8.41 1.70
CA ASN A 324 25.65 8.11 0.98
C ASN A 324 25.54 6.89 0.06
N PHE A 325 24.46 6.11 0.14
CA PHE A 325 24.25 4.93 -0.69
C PHE A 325 23.11 5.19 -1.69
N ILE A 326 23.50 5.28 -2.96
CA ILE A 326 22.63 5.63 -4.08
C ILE A 326 21.90 4.37 -4.59
N THR A 327 22.52 3.20 -4.52
CA THR A 327 21.96 1.92 -5.01
C THR A 327 21.00 1.22 -4.02
N LEU A 328 20.77 1.81 -2.84
CA LEU A 328 19.89 1.23 -1.83
C LEU A 328 18.42 1.55 -2.08
N ASP A 329 17.71 0.53 -2.58
CA ASP A 329 16.25 0.49 -2.78
C ASP A 329 15.54 -0.27 -1.66
N THR A 330 16.18 -0.35 -0.49
CA THR A 330 15.80 -1.27 0.58
C THR A 330 15.05 -0.53 1.68
N ILE A 331 13.93 -1.12 2.12
CA ILE A 331 13.18 -0.67 3.29
C ILE A 331 13.89 -1.22 4.50
N TYR A 332 14.50 -0.35 5.30
CA TYR A 332 15.07 -0.74 6.59
C TYR A 332 14.00 -0.68 7.67
N PHE A 333 13.93 -1.70 8.51
CA PHE A 333 13.02 -1.73 9.63
C PHE A 333 13.76 -1.68 10.96
N VAL A 334 13.58 -0.59 11.70
CA VAL A 334 14.28 -0.39 12.97
C VAL A 334 13.32 -0.64 14.13
N PRO A 335 13.55 -1.66 14.97
CA PRO A 335 12.70 -1.93 16.13
C PRO A 335 13.01 -1.07 17.37
N ALA A 336 14.15 -0.38 17.42
CA ALA A 336 14.75 0.09 18.67
C ALA A 336 14.85 1.62 18.86
N VAL A 337 14.27 2.45 17.98
CA VAL A 337 14.34 3.92 18.16
C VAL A 337 13.47 4.34 19.36
N ARG A 338 14.00 5.19 20.25
CA ARG A 338 13.22 5.78 21.34
C ARG A 338 12.14 6.71 20.76
N ARG A 339 10.89 6.50 21.20
CA ARG A 339 9.65 7.15 20.74
C ARG A 339 9.71 8.67 20.58
N GLU A 340 10.47 9.35 21.44
CA GLU A 340 10.55 10.82 21.51
C GLU A 340 11.44 11.39 20.40
N GLU A 341 12.58 10.74 20.10
CA GLU A 341 13.55 11.19 19.08
C GLU A 341 13.02 11.05 17.64
N ALA A 342 12.28 9.98 17.35
CA ALA A 342 11.68 9.78 16.03
C ALA A 342 10.61 10.85 15.72
N THR A 343 9.79 11.21 16.71
CA THR A 343 8.64 12.10 16.48
C THR A 343 9.08 13.56 16.25
N GLU A 344 10.08 14.06 16.99
CA GLU A 344 10.58 15.44 16.84
C GLU A 344 11.38 15.68 15.55
N ILE A 345 12.19 14.72 15.10
CA ILE A 345 13.10 14.91 13.96
C ILE A 345 12.37 14.81 12.61
N LEU A 346 11.27 14.05 12.54
CA LEU A 346 10.70 13.57 11.27
C LEU A 346 9.45 14.32 10.82
N PHE A 347 8.70 14.91 11.76
CA PHE A 347 7.49 15.67 11.46
C PHE A 347 7.71 16.82 10.45
N PRO A 348 8.83 17.59 10.52
CA PRO A 348 9.11 18.64 9.55
C PRO A 348 9.44 18.11 8.14
N HIS A 349 10.11 16.95 8.05
CA HIS A 349 10.53 16.35 6.79
C HIS A 349 9.34 15.76 6.01
N LEU A 350 8.35 15.19 6.72
CA LEU A 350 7.11 14.67 6.14
C LEU A 350 6.23 15.78 5.53
N GLN A 351 6.15 16.94 6.17
CA GLN A 351 5.39 18.08 5.63
C GLN A 351 6.04 18.70 4.38
N SER A 352 7.36 18.52 4.21
CA SER A 352 8.11 19.04 3.07
C SER A 352 7.98 18.19 1.79
N GLY A 353 7.41 16.99 1.88
CA GLY A 353 7.16 16.09 0.76
C GLY A 353 6.15 16.68 -0.22
N ARG A 354 6.62 17.19 -1.37
CA ARG A 354 5.79 17.71 -2.47
C ARG A 354 4.75 16.68 -2.93
N LYS A 355 3.59 17.20 -3.37
CA LYS A 355 2.45 16.53 -4.06
C LYS A 355 2.73 15.05 -4.40
N LEU A 356 2.10 14.15 -3.64
CA LEU A 356 2.03 12.72 -3.93
C LEU A 356 1.68 12.50 -5.42
N SER A 357 2.52 11.74 -6.13
CA SER A 357 2.25 11.32 -7.51
C SER A 357 0.96 10.48 -7.55
N ARG A 358 0.20 10.57 -8.64
CA ARG A 358 -1.03 9.75 -8.84
C ARG A 358 -0.77 8.24 -8.99
N THR A 359 0.48 7.84 -9.21
CA THR A 359 0.90 6.43 -9.31
C THR A 359 1.14 5.82 -7.93
N GLU A 360 0.44 4.71 -7.64
CA GLU A 360 0.57 3.99 -6.38
C GLU A 360 1.88 3.21 -6.28
N THR A 361 2.92 3.85 -5.76
CA THR A 361 4.22 3.23 -5.46
C THR A 361 4.23 2.70 -4.02
N CYS A 362 5.15 1.78 -3.69
CA CYS A 362 5.36 1.31 -2.31
C CYS A 362 5.58 2.48 -1.33
N HIS A 363 6.18 3.58 -1.81
CA HIS A 363 6.30 4.83 -1.07
C HIS A 363 4.95 5.48 -0.75
N SER A 364 4.08 5.65 -1.76
CA SER A 364 2.74 6.22 -1.55
C SER A 364 1.89 5.36 -0.61
N GLN A 365 2.01 4.02 -0.69
CA GLN A 365 1.34 3.07 0.19
C GLN A 365 1.85 3.17 1.63
N ALA A 366 3.17 3.27 1.81
CA ALA A 366 3.80 3.44 3.12
C ALA A 366 3.41 4.76 3.79
N VAL A 367 3.33 5.86 3.02
CA VAL A 367 2.84 7.17 3.49
C VAL A 367 1.37 7.09 3.90
N LYS A 368 0.49 6.49 3.06
CA LYS A 368 -0.94 6.32 3.37
C LYS A 368 -1.15 5.46 4.62
N LEU A 369 -0.40 4.36 4.74
CA LEU A 369 -0.41 3.48 5.92
C LEU A 369 -0.08 4.27 7.19
N MET A 370 0.91 5.16 7.13
CA MET A 370 1.30 6.03 8.25
C MET A 370 0.19 6.98 8.67
N LEU A 371 -0.42 7.68 7.71
CA LEU A 371 -1.53 8.60 7.99
C LEU A 371 -2.72 7.86 8.61
N GLY A 372 -3.05 6.67 8.09
CA GLY A 372 -4.14 5.85 8.60
C GLY A 372 -3.90 5.32 10.02
N LEU A 373 -2.66 5.01 10.39
CA LEU A 373 -2.30 4.58 11.74
C LEU A 373 -2.23 5.75 12.73
N GLN A 374 -1.90 6.96 12.28
CA GLN A 374 -1.92 8.17 13.12
C GLN A 374 -3.34 8.65 13.45
N THR A 375 -4.34 8.39 12.60
CA THR A 375 -5.73 8.84 12.81
C THR A 375 -6.53 7.97 13.80
N SER A 376 -6.01 6.82 14.19
CA SER A 376 -6.55 6.03 15.29
C SER A 376 -6.26 6.77 16.61
N LYS A 377 -7.26 7.47 17.15
CA LYS A 377 -7.16 8.15 18.45
C LYS A 377 -7.54 7.15 19.54
N ASP A 378 -6.60 6.79 20.40
CA ASP A 378 -6.95 6.19 21.69
C ASP A 378 -7.67 7.26 22.54
N ALA A 379 -8.95 7.02 22.83
CA ALA A 379 -9.86 7.96 23.46
C ALA A 379 -9.47 8.38 24.89
N GLU A 380 -8.56 7.66 25.55
CA GLU A 380 -8.22 7.88 26.96
C GLU A 380 -6.99 8.74 27.22
N HIS A 381 -6.07 8.93 26.25
CA HIS A 381 -4.73 9.47 26.56
C HIS A 381 -4.18 10.58 25.65
N GLN A 382 -4.94 11.10 24.67
CA GLN A 382 -4.45 12.10 23.70
C GLN A 382 -3.06 11.75 23.09
N LYS A 383 -2.77 10.45 22.96
CA LYS A 383 -1.56 9.93 22.32
C LYS A 383 -2.00 9.19 21.07
N TYR A 384 -1.35 9.49 19.94
CA TYR A 384 -1.52 8.78 18.67
C TYR A 384 -1.42 7.26 18.90
N ASP A 385 -2.21 6.42 18.22
CA ASP A 385 -2.08 4.95 18.31
C ASP A 385 -0.72 4.51 17.71
N ASN A 386 0.19 4.01 18.55
CA ASN A 386 1.65 4.01 18.28
C ASN A 386 2.19 2.70 17.70
N GLY A 387 1.40 1.94 16.92
CA GLY A 387 1.85 0.65 16.39
C GLY A 387 2.92 0.75 15.28
N LEU A 388 3.01 1.86 14.55
CA LEU A 388 3.90 2.00 13.40
C LEU A 388 4.31 3.46 13.19
N GLN A 389 5.62 3.73 13.08
CA GLN A 389 6.14 5.03 12.61
C GLN A 389 6.91 4.81 11.30
N VAL A 390 6.21 4.86 10.18
CA VAL A 390 6.85 4.74 8.86
C VAL A 390 7.66 6.00 8.56
N ILE A 391 8.92 5.90 8.13
CA ILE A 391 9.75 7.06 7.74
C ILE A 391 10.07 7.02 6.23
N PRO A 392 9.14 7.41 5.36
CA PRO A 392 9.39 7.49 3.94
C PRO A 392 10.50 8.52 3.67
N TRP A 393 11.72 8.05 3.40
CA TRP A 393 12.88 8.87 3.09
C TRP A 393 13.40 8.56 1.69
N GLY A 394 13.52 9.58 0.84
CA GLY A 394 14.06 9.46 -0.53
C GLY A 394 13.48 10.49 -1.50
N SER A 395 14.26 10.86 -2.52
CA SER A 395 13.81 11.71 -3.62
C SER A 395 13.33 10.83 -4.79
N VAL A 396 12.04 10.98 -5.12
CA VAL A 396 11.39 10.60 -6.38
C VAL A 396 11.18 9.09 -6.64
N GLU A 397 9.89 8.78 -6.70
CA GLU A 397 9.15 7.70 -7.36
C GLU A 397 9.45 6.20 -7.14
N GLN A 398 10.62 5.72 -6.68
CA GLN A 398 10.79 4.24 -6.53
C GLN A 398 11.50 3.71 -5.28
N HIS A 399 12.05 4.56 -4.40
CA HIS A 399 12.94 4.09 -3.34
C HIS A 399 12.43 4.46 -1.95
N VAL A 400 11.79 3.52 -1.25
CA VAL A 400 11.49 3.67 0.19
C VAL A 400 12.72 3.22 0.96
N LYS A 401 13.41 4.17 1.61
CA LYS A 401 14.65 3.85 2.32
C LYS A 401 14.46 3.38 3.77
N LEU A 402 13.45 3.79 4.55
CA LEU A 402 13.33 3.37 5.96
C LEU A 402 11.85 3.27 6.40
N VAL A 403 11.49 2.31 7.24
CA VAL A 403 10.16 2.15 7.84
C VAL A 403 10.33 1.66 9.28
N VAL A 404 10.05 2.47 10.30
CA VAL A 404 10.24 2.05 11.70
C VAL A 404 8.96 1.37 12.20
N VAL A 405 9.05 0.08 12.56
CA VAL A 405 7.93 -0.71 13.07
C VAL A 405 8.12 -0.93 14.57
N HIS A 406 7.19 -0.39 15.37
CA HIS A 406 7.13 -0.62 16.80
C HIS A 406 6.26 -1.85 17.15
N ASP A 407 5.20 -2.10 16.39
CA ASP A 407 4.30 -3.25 16.54
C ASP A 407 4.06 -3.91 15.17
N LYS A 408 4.79 -5.01 14.94
CA LYS A 408 4.73 -5.82 13.71
C LYS A 408 3.31 -6.36 13.46
N LYS A 409 2.57 -6.71 14.52
CA LYS A 409 1.24 -7.33 14.43
C LYS A 409 0.22 -6.33 13.88
N LYS A 410 0.14 -5.14 14.48
CA LYS A 410 -0.74 -4.06 14.01
C LYS A 410 -0.40 -3.62 12.59
N ALA A 411 0.89 -3.53 12.25
CA ALA A 411 1.34 -3.12 10.93
C ALA A 411 0.89 -4.10 9.83
N VAL A 412 0.99 -5.41 10.07
CA VAL A 412 0.54 -6.44 9.12
C VAL A 412 -0.97 -6.39 8.92
N LEU A 413 -1.75 -6.31 10.00
CA LEU A 413 -3.21 -6.23 9.92
C LEU A 413 -3.67 -5.01 9.11
N LYS A 414 -3.12 -3.83 9.40
CA LYS A 414 -3.48 -2.61 8.68
C LYS A 414 -3.01 -2.63 7.23
N ALA A 415 -1.81 -3.16 6.95
CA ALA A 415 -1.33 -3.30 5.57
C ALA A 415 -2.19 -4.28 4.76
N ALA A 416 -2.71 -5.34 5.38
CA ALA A 416 -3.62 -6.28 4.75
C ALA A 416 -5.01 -5.65 4.51
N LEU A 417 -5.56 -4.94 5.50
CA LEU A 417 -6.80 -4.15 5.38
C LEU A 417 -6.76 -3.17 4.20
N GLU A 418 -5.62 -2.52 3.99
CA GLU A 418 -5.47 -1.49 2.94
C GLU A 418 -4.92 -2.07 1.62
N GLY A 419 -4.70 -3.38 1.53
CA GLY A 419 -4.26 -4.06 0.32
C GLY A 419 -2.80 -3.86 -0.07
N TYR A 420 -1.95 -3.41 0.85
CA TYR A 420 -0.53 -3.11 0.60
C TYR A 420 0.32 -4.38 0.60
N GLY A 421 0.10 -5.28 -0.38
CA GLY A 421 0.74 -6.60 -0.45
C GLY A 421 2.27 -6.56 -0.41
N GLN A 422 2.92 -5.56 -1.03
CA GLN A 422 4.39 -5.41 -0.96
C GLN A 422 4.89 -5.11 0.45
N ILE A 423 4.12 -4.34 1.23
CA ILE A 423 4.43 -4.04 2.63
C ILE A 423 4.22 -5.29 3.47
N VAL A 424 3.10 -6.01 3.28
CA VAL A 424 2.83 -7.28 3.95
C VAL A 424 3.95 -8.29 3.71
N LYS A 425 4.41 -8.47 2.47
CA LYS A 425 5.53 -9.37 2.12
C LYS A 425 6.76 -9.06 2.97
N ARG A 426 7.19 -7.79 2.98
CA ARG A 426 8.41 -7.37 3.67
C ARG A 426 8.27 -7.50 5.19
N LEU A 427 7.11 -7.17 5.74
CA LEU A 427 6.83 -7.33 7.17
C LEU A 427 6.89 -8.81 7.58
N LEU A 428 6.34 -9.75 6.81
CA LEU A 428 6.38 -11.18 7.15
C LEU A 428 7.83 -11.69 7.30
N HIS A 429 8.72 -11.33 6.37
CA HIS A 429 10.13 -11.77 6.33
C HIS A 429 11.05 -11.11 7.36
N MET A 430 10.56 -10.20 8.19
CA MET A 430 11.39 -9.58 9.24
C MET A 430 11.57 -10.49 10.46
N GLU A 431 12.81 -10.79 10.83
CA GLU A 431 13.17 -11.40 12.12
C GLU A 431 13.19 -10.35 13.24
N LEU A 432 12.01 -9.85 13.62
CA LEU A 432 11.83 -9.23 14.92
C LEU A 432 11.42 -10.34 15.87
N GLY A 433 12.05 -10.42 17.05
CA GLY A 433 11.91 -11.51 18.04
C GLY A 433 10.50 -11.83 18.55
N ASP A 434 9.46 -11.24 17.96
CA ASP A 434 8.07 -11.59 18.12
C ASP A 434 7.59 -12.30 16.84
N VAL A 435 7.59 -13.63 16.88
CA VAL A 435 7.05 -14.47 15.81
C VAL A 435 5.56 -14.15 15.68
N LEU A 436 5.11 -13.75 14.48
CA LEU A 436 3.68 -13.51 14.23
C LEU A 436 2.92 -14.81 14.54
N GLY A 437 1.94 -14.74 15.42
CA GLY A 437 1.09 -15.89 15.73
C GLY A 437 0.20 -16.22 14.53
N ARG A 438 -0.07 -17.51 14.31
CA ARG A 438 -0.98 -17.99 13.25
C ARG A 438 -2.31 -17.24 13.22
N GLU A 439 -2.92 -17.02 14.39
CA GLU A 439 -4.21 -16.33 14.52
C GLU A 439 -4.21 -14.93 13.90
N LEU A 440 -3.07 -14.24 13.98
CA LEU A 440 -2.95 -12.88 13.45
C LEU A 440 -2.84 -12.87 11.92
N GLU A 441 -2.14 -13.85 11.34
CA GLU A 441 -2.06 -13.98 9.89
C GLU A 441 -3.39 -14.46 9.29
N GLU A 442 -4.12 -15.33 9.99
CA GLU A 442 -5.51 -15.70 9.63
C GLU A 442 -6.42 -14.47 9.69
N SER A 443 -6.28 -13.62 10.71
CA SER A 443 -7.03 -12.35 10.81
C SER A 443 -6.67 -11.39 9.68
N ALA A 444 -5.39 -11.26 9.35
CA ALA A 444 -4.93 -10.43 8.23
C ALA A 444 -5.44 -10.94 6.88
N LEU A 445 -5.49 -12.26 6.69
CA LEU A 445 -6.03 -12.89 5.49
C LEU A 445 -7.53 -12.61 5.37
N GLN A 446 -8.29 -12.78 6.45
CA GLN A 446 -9.72 -12.48 6.47
C GLN A 446 -10.00 -11.03 6.08
N GLU A 447 -9.27 -10.09 6.67
CA GLU A 447 -9.45 -8.66 6.37
C GLU A 447 -9.12 -8.34 4.91
N ALA A 448 -8.03 -8.90 4.37
CA ALA A 448 -7.68 -8.72 2.95
C ALA A 448 -8.75 -9.28 2.00
N ILE A 449 -9.46 -10.34 2.39
CA ILE A 449 -10.57 -10.92 1.61
C ILE A 449 -11.82 -10.02 1.72
N GLU A 450 -12.13 -9.53 2.92
CA GLU A 450 -13.30 -8.68 3.15
C GLU A 450 -13.25 -7.36 2.38
N GLN A 451 -12.04 -6.83 2.17
CA GLN A 451 -11.75 -5.63 1.36
C GLN A 451 -11.36 -5.95 -0.10
N GLU A 452 -11.47 -7.21 -0.54
CA GLU A 452 -11.25 -7.63 -1.93
C GLU A 452 -9.82 -7.39 -2.47
N HIS A 453 -8.82 -7.39 -1.60
CA HIS A 453 -7.43 -7.09 -1.92
C HIS A 453 -6.61 -8.34 -2.34
N ILE A 454 -6.78 -8.75 -3.60
CA ILE A 454 -6.15 -9.97 -4.17
C ILE A 454 -4.62 -10.02 -3.97
N GLN A 455 -3.90 -8.91 -4.12
CA GLN A 455 -2.44 -8.89 -3.98
C GLN A 455 -1.99 -9.17 -2.54
N ALA A 456 -2.71 -8.64 -1.55
CA ALA A 456 -2.45 -8.90 -0.14
C ALA A 456 -2.77 -10.36 0.20
N VAL A 457 -3.90 -10.90 -0.28
CA VAL A 457 -4.27 -12.32 -0.13
C VAL A 457 -3.21 -13.25 -0.71
N HIS A 458 -2.79 -13.03 -1.96
CA HIS A 458 -1.74 -13.83 -2.61
C HIS A 458 -0.43 -13.78 -1.80
N THR A 459 -0.06 -12.61 -1.32
CA THR A 459 1.16 -12.44 -0.52
C THR A 459 1.09 -13.20 0.79
N LEU A 460 -0.03 -13.08 1.52
CA LEU A 460 -0.24 -13.78 2.78
C LEU A 460 -0.19 -15.29 2.59
N LEU A 461 -0.88 -15.84 1.60
CA LEU A 461 -0.86 -17.30 1.35
C LEU A 461 0.52 -17.81 0.93
N HIS A 462 1.23 -17.09 0.07
CA HIS A 462 2.50 -17.57 -0.51
C HIS A 462 3.71 -17.33 0.41
N GLN A 463 3.74 -16.23 1.17
CA GLN A 463 4.92 -15.78 1.91
C GLN A 463 4.81 -16.05 3.42
N SER A 464 3.63 -16.42 3.91
CA SER A 464 3.43 -16.77 5.31
C SER A 464 4.11 -18.10 5.67
N PRO A 465 4.78 -18.18 6.84
CA PRO A 465 5.27 -19.43 7.39
C PRO A 465 4.17 -20.35 7.97
N TYR A 466 2.93 -19.84 8.17
CA TYR A 466 1.82 -20.56 8.84
C TYR A 466 0.65 -20.96 7.93
N LEU A 467 0.38 -20.15 6.90
CA LEU A 467 -0.76 -20.26 5.99
C LEU A 467 -0.48 -21.14 4.76
N GLY A 468 0.59 -21.95 4.78
CA GLY A 468 0.92 -22.85 3.68
C GLY A 468 -0.17 -23.90 3.38
N VAL A 469 -0.04 -24.55 2.22
CA VAL A 469 -0.98 -25.54 1.69
C VAL A 469 -1.22 -26.66 2.71
N LYS A 470 -2.46 -26.77 3.22
CA LYS A 470 -2.93 -27.94 3.96
C LYS A 470 -4.39 -28.18 3.60
N GLU A 471 -4.68 -29.40 3.18
CA GLU A 471 -6.03 -29.85 2.85
C GLU A 471 -6.98 -29.59 4.03
N GLY A 472 -8.15 -29.01 3.74
CA GLY A 472 -9.22 -28.86 4.74
C GLY A 472 -9.33 -27.49 5.41
N ARG A 473 -8.47 -26.51 5.08
CA ARG A 473 -8.49 -25.17 5.69
C ARG A 473 -9.30 -24.14 4.87
N TYR A 474 -9.29 -22.88 5.30
CA TYR A 474 -9.83 -21.72 4.58
C TYR A 474 -11.33 -21.76 4.21
N CYS A 475 -12.14 -22.50 4.95
CA CYS A 475 -13.57 -22.65 4.63
C CYS A 475 -14.36 -21.35 4.78
N LYS A 476 -14.04 -20.54 5.82
CA LYS A 476 -14.71 -19.26 6.09
C LYS A 476 -14.29 -18.21 5.07
N GLU A 477 -13.00 -18.22 4.74
CA GLU A 477 -12.34 -17.37 3.76
C GLU A 477 -12.89 -17.63 2.36
N LEU A 478 -13.09 -18.91 1.98
CA LEU A 478 -13.70 -19.29 0.71
C LEU A 478 -15.16 -18.83 0.62
N GLN A 479 -15.93 -18.98 1.70
CA GLN A 479 -17.29 -18.46 1.77
C GLN A 479 -17.32 -16.93 1.65
N ALA A 480 -16.45 -16.22 2.37
CA ALA A 480 -16.37 -14.76 2.31
C ALA A 480 -16.00 -14.29 0.89
N ALA A 481 -15.05 -14.94 0.23
CA ALA A 481 -14.67 -14.66 -1.16
C ALA A 481 -15.84 -14.85 -2.14
N ALA A 482 -16.65 -15.91 -1.96
CA ALA A 482 -17.85 -16.17 -2.76
C ALA A 482 -18.93 -15.08 -2.55
N CYS A 483 -19.12 -14.59 -1.32
CA CYS A 483 -20.04 -13.48 -1.05
C CYS A 483 -19.59 -12.16 -1.69
N LYS A 484 -18.27 -11.88 -1.71
CA LYS A 484 -17.69 -10.61 -2.17
C LYS A 484 -17.38 -10.53 -3.66
N ASN A 485 -17.82 -11.51 -4.45
CA ASN A 485 -17.60 -11.54 -5.89
C ASN A 485 -16.10 -11.64 -6.32
N THR A 486 -15.23 -12.28 -5.52
CA THR A 486 -13.80 -12.36 -5.83
C THR A 486 -13.40 -13.74 -6.40
N GLY A 487 -13.73 -14.00 -7.67
CA GLY A 487 -13.41 -15.27 -8.33
C GLY A 487 -11.90 -15.62 -8.35
N ALA A 488 -11.04 -14.62 -8.51
CA ALA A 488 -9.58 -14.79 -8.43
C ALA A 488 -9.12 -15.22 -7.02
N THR A 489 -9.72 -14.64 -5.98
CA THR A 489 -9.44 -15.01 -4.58
C THR A 489 -9.94 -16.42 -4.28
N MET A 490 -11.12 -16.80 -4.75
CA MET A 490 -11.62 -18.19 -4.62
C MET A 490 -10.65 -19.18 -5.27
N LYS A 491 -10.19 -18.89 -6.50
CA LYS A 491 -9.21 -19.74 -7.20
C LYS A 491 -7.92 -19.91 -6.40
N LEU A 492 -7.36 -18.81 -5.88
CA LEU A 492 -6.17 -18.86 -5.02
C LEU A 492 -6.42 -19.70 -3.76
N LEU A 493 -7.54 -19.52 -3.07
CA LEU A 493 -7.85 -20.29 -1.86
C LEU A 493 -7.98 -21.79 -2.16
N LEU A 494 -8.61 -22.17 -3.27
CA LEU A 494 -8.74 -23.56 -3.71
C LEU A 494 -7.37 -24.18 -4.06
N GLU A 495 -6.49 -23.44 -4.75
CA GLU A 495 -5.11 -23.85 -5.02
C GLU A 495 -4.31 -24.10 -3.72
N TYR A 496 -4.61 -23.37 -2.65
CA TYR A 496 -3.98 -23.52 -1.33
C TYR A 496 -4.69 -24.54 -0.41
N GLY A 497 -5.59 -25.36 -0.98
CA GLY A 497 -6.21 -26.49 -0.28
C GLY A 497 -7.48 -26.14 0.49
N ALA A 498 -8.13 -25.02 0.18
CA ALA A 498 -9.42 -24.67 0.77
C ALA A 498 -10.45 -25.79 0.54
N LYS A 499 -11.18 -26.18 1.58
CA LYS A 499 -12.26 -27.19 1.45
C LYS A 499 -13.58 -26.52 1.09
N VAL A 500 -14.28 -27.09 0.13
CA VAL A 500 -15.59 -26.59 -0.30
C VAL A 500 -16.65 -27.01 0.72
N THR A 501 -17.35 -26.03 1.29
CA THR A 501 -18.46 -26.24 2.23
C THR A 501 -19.79 -25.92 1.54
N GLU A 502 -20.89 -26.46 2.06
CA GLU A 502 -22.24 -26.12 1.59
C GLU A 502 -22.51 -24.60 1.65
N GLN A 503 -22.01 -23.92 2.68
CA GLN A 503 -22.14 -22.47 2.83
C GLN A 503 -21.40 -21.71 1.72
N ALA A 504 -20.22 -22.15 1.31
CA ALA A 504 -19.49 -21.55 0.18
C ALA A 504 -20.21 -21.78 -1.16
N VAL A 505 -20.77 -22.98 -1.36
CA VAL A 505 -21.57 -23.31 -2.56
C VAL A 505 -22.85 -22.46 -2.61
N GLN A 506 -23.54 -22.32 -1.47
CA GLN A 506 -24.74 -21.48 -1.36
C GLN A 506 -24.41 -20.00 -1.63
N ALA A 507 -23.31 -19.49 -1.07
CA ALA A 507 -22.84 -18.12 -1.31
C ALA A 507 -22.54 -17.87 -2.80
N ALA A 508 -21.87 -18.81 -3.46
CA ALA A 508 -21.62 -18.74 -4.91
C ALA A 508 -22.93 -18.75 -5.71
N ALA A 509 -23.91 -19.57 -5.35
CA ALA A 509 -25.22 -19.62 -6.00
C ALA A 509 -26.02 -18.31 -5.83
N GLN A 510 -25.91 -17.66 -4.68
CA GLN A 510 -26.56 -16.38 -4.37
C GLN A 510 -25.86 -15.16 -4.98
N ASN A 511 -24.61 -15.31 -5.45
CA ASN A 511 -23.84 -14.18 -5.96
C ASN A 511 -24.47 -13.59 -7.24
N MET A 512 -24.93 -12.35 -7.15
CA MET A 512 -25.70 -11.70 -8.22
C MET A 512 -24.84 -11.27 -9.41
N SER A 513 -23.53 -11.06 -9.24
CA SER A 513 -22.68 -10.53 -10.31
C SER A 513 -21.95 -11.62 -11.09
N SER A 514 -21.34 -12.61 -10.43
CA SER A 514 -20.57 -13.69 -11.09
C SER A 514 -20.91 -15.09 -10.60
N GLY A 515 -22.13 -15.31 -10.09
CA GLY A 515 -22.52 -16.60 -9.49
C GLY A 515 -22.35 -17.82 -10.41
N LYS A 516 -22.58 -17.66 -11.72
CA LYS A 516 -22.32 -18.71 -12.73
C LYS A 516 -20.85 -19.12 -12.76
N ASP A 517 -19.95 -18.14 -12.90
CA ASP A 517 -18.51 -18.38 -13.03
C ASP A 517 -17.93 -18.94 -11.72
N MET A 518 -18.41 -18.46 -10.57
CA MET A 518 -18.02 -18.99 -9.26
C MET A 518 -18.47 -20.43 -9.06
N MET A 519 -19.71 -20.75 -9.44
CA MET A 519 -20.21 -22.12 -9.37
C MET A 519 -19.46 -23.04 -10.34
N ALA A 520 -19.16 -22.56 -11.55
CA ALA A 520 -18.34 -23.30 -12.51
C ALA A 520 -16.94 -23.59 -11.95
N LEU A 521 -16.27 -22.59 -11.37
CA LEU A 521 -14.96 -22.74 -10.72
C LEU A 521 -14.98 -23.82 -9.62
N LEU A 522 -15.99 -23.80 -8.74
CA LEU A 522 -16.14 -24.80 -7.67
C LEU A 522 -16.34 -26.21 -8.24
N LEU A 523 -17.19 -26.35 -9.25
CA LEU A 523 -17.46 -27.63 -9.91
C LEU A 523 -16.24 -28.15 -10.70
N ASP A 524 -15.48 -27.27 -11.35
CA ASP A 524 -14.31 -27.64 -12.16
C ASP A 524 -13.11 -28.02 -11.31
N GLN A 525 -12.83 -27.29 -10.23
CA GLN A 525 -11.65 -27.54 -9.40
C GLN A 525 -11.90 -28.56 -8.29
N ARG A 526 -13.11 -28.61 -7.72
CA ARG A 526 -13.44 -29.43 -6.53
C ARG A 526 -14.84 -30.03 -6.62
N GLY A 527 -15.23 -30.49 -7.80
CA GLY A 527 -16.56 -31.06 -8.07
C GLY A 527 -17.00 -32.14 -7.08
N ASP A 528 -16.08 -33.01 -6.65
CA ASP A 528 -16.36 -34.11 -5.71
C ASP A 528 -16.77 -33.62 -4.31
N GLU A 529 -16.38 -32.39 -3.93
CA GLU A 529 -16.73 -31.79 -2.63
C GLU A 529 -18.03 -30.95 -2.69
N VAL A 530 -18.42 -30.52 -3.88
CA VAL A 530 -19.65 -29.75 -4.08
C VAL A 530 -20.82 -30.69 -3.84
N LYS A 531 -21.72 -30.33 -2.93
CA LYS A 531 -23.00 -31.03 -2.72
C LYS A 531 -24.15 -30.10 -3.06
N VAL A 532 -24.98 -30.49 -4.02
CA VAL A 532 -26.13 -29.67 -4.43
C VAL A 532 -27.33 -29.98 -3.54
N THR A 533 -27.52 -29.18 -2.50
CA THR A 533 -28.65 -29.32 -1.57
C THR A 533 -29.85 -28.48 -2.00
N LYS A 534 -31.01 -28.74 -1.40
CA LYS A 534 -32.21 -27.90 -1.58
C LYS A 534 -31.97 -26.43 -1.26
N GLN A 535 -31.08 -26.11 -0.31
CA GLN A 535 -30.74 -24.74 0.04
C GLN A 535 -29.93 -24.05 -1.07
N VAL A 536 -29.00 -24.76 -1.70
CA VAL A 536 -28.23 -24.26 -2.85
C VAL A 536 -29.14 -23.97 -4.05
N VAL A 537 -30.08 -24.88 -4.35
CA VAL A 537 -31.04 -24.69 -5.45
C VAL A 537 -31.99 -23.53 -5.16
N GLN A 538 -32.48 -23.40 -3.92
CA GLN A 538 -33.30 -22.27 -3.51
C GLN A 538 -32.55 -20.95 -3.60
N ALA A 539 -31.29 -20.92 -3.15
CA ALA A 539 -30.37 -19.79 -3.27
C ALA A 539 -30.21 -19.33 -4.73
N ALA A 540 -30.01 -20.27 -5.66
CA ALA A 540 -29.92 -19.98 -7.09
C ALA A 540 -31.26 -19.45 -7.64
N ALA A 541 -32.40 -19.97 -7.20
CA ALA A 541 -33.72 -19.51 -7.65
C ALA A 541 -34.05 -18.07 -7.18
N GLN A 542 -33.53 -17.67 -6.01
CA GLN A 542 -33.66 -16.30 -5.48
C GLN A 542 -32.71 -15.30 -6.15
N ASN A 543 -31.68 -15.77 -6.86
CA ASN A 543 -30.70 -14.90 -7.50
C ASN A 543 -31.35 -14.15 -8.68
N THR A 544 -31.47 -12.84 -8.52
CA THR A 544 -32.23 -11.98 -9.44
C THR A 544 -31.53 -11.74 -10.78
N GLN A 545 -30.22 -11.91 -10.86
CA GLN A 545 -29.43 -11.62 -12.06
C GLN A 545 -28.95 -12.89 -12.78
N ASN A 546 -28.24 -13.78 -12.05
CA ASN A 546 -27.60 -14.97 -12.62
C ASN A 546 -28.34 -16.30 -12.33
N GLY A 547 -29.50 -16.25 -11.67
CA GLY A 547 -30.18 -17.45 -11.15
C GLY A 547 -30.49 -18.51 -12.21
N LYS A 548 -30.95 -18.08 -13.40
CA LYS A 548 -31.22 -18.97 -14.55
C LYS A 548 -29.98 -19.76 -14.94
N ASP A 549 -28.86 -19.07 -15.11
CA ASP A 549 -27.60 -19.66 -15.56
C ASP A 549 -26.98 -20.59 -14.51
N VAL A 550 -27.07 -20.21 -13.23
CA VAL A 550 -26.62 -21.06 -12.12
C VAL A 550 -27.44 -22.35 -12.06
N ILE A 551 -28.78 -22.26 -12.15
CA ILE A 551 -29.64 -23.45 -12.16
C ILE A 551 -29.39 -24.31 -13.39
N ALA A 552 -29.23 -23.72 -14.57
CA ALA A 552 -28.90 -24.46 -15.80
C ALA A 552 -27.59 -25.23 -15.63
N LEU A 553 -26.53 -24.58 -15.13
CA LEU A 553 -25.24 -25.21 -14.87
C LEU A 553 -25.33 -26.37 -13.86
N LEU A 554 -26.10 -26.18 -12.77
CA LEU A 554 -26.31 -27.23 -11.77
C LEU A 554 -27.09 -28.43 -12.34
N LEU A 555 -28.11 -28.18 -13.18
CA LEU A 555 -28.85 -29.25 -13.85
C LEU A 555 -27.97 -30.00 -14.87
N ASP A 556 -27.15 -29.28 -15.63
CA ASP A 556 -26.31 -29.86 -16.67
C ASP A 556 -25.16 -30.71 -16.10
N ARG A 557 -24.57 -30.31 -14.96
CA ARG A 557 -23.41 -31.00 -14.37
C ARG A 557 -23.73 -31.90 -13.17
N ARG A 558 -24.84 -31.64 -12.46
CA ARG A 558 -25.23 -32.35 -11.21
C ARG A 558 -26.74 -32.61 -11.14
N GLY A 559 -27.38 -32.84 -12.29
CA GLY A 559 -28.84 -32.99 -12.40
C GLY A 559 -29.48 -34.00 -11.44
N ASP A 560 -28.80 -35.11 -11.18
CA ASP A 560 -29.28 -36.19 -10.29
C ASP A 560 -29.42 -35.75 -8.81
N GLU A 561 -28.66 -34.74 -8.39
CA GLU A 561 -28.72 -34.20 -7.01
C GLU A 561 -29.72 -33.06 -6.87
N VAL A 562 -30.01 -32.35 -7.96
CA VAL A 562 -30.96 -31.24 -7.97
C VAL A 562 -32.36 -31.79 -7.69
N LYS A 563 -33.02 -31.29 -6.64
CA LYS A 563 -34.43 -31.58 -6.34
C LYS A 563 -35.23 -30.29 -6.34
N ILE A 564 -36.29 -30.25 -7.14
CA ILE A 564 -37.17 -29.08 -7.18
C ILE A 564 -38.24 -29.22 -6.10
N THR A 565 -38.07 -28.51 -5.00
CA THR A 565 -39.04 -28.47 -3.89
C THR A 565 -40.02 -27.31 -4.07
N GLU A 566 -41.14 -27.33 -3.35
CA GLU A 566 -42.08 -26.20 -3.32
C GLU A 566 -41.39 -24.89 -2.93
N GLN A 567 -40.44 -24.91 -1.99
CA GLN A 567 -39.67 -23.72 -1.60
C GLN A 567 -38.82 -23.14 -2.75
N VAL A 568 -38.28 -23.99 -3.63
CA VAL A 568 -37.54 -23.55 -4.83
C VAL A 568 -38.49 -22.90 -5.83
N VAL A 569 -39.66 -23.51 -6.06
CA VAL A 569 -40.69 -22.98 -6.97
C VAL A 569 -41.24 -21.65 -6.45
N GLN A 570 -41.51 -21.55 -5.15
CA GLN A 570 -41.94 -20.32 -4.50
C GLN A 570 -40.87 -19.23 -4.61
N ALA A 571 -39.59 -19.56 -4.38
CA ALA A 571 -38.47 -18.63 -4.56
C ALA A 571 -38.38 -18.10 -6.00
N ALA A 572 -38.53 -18.95 -7.01
CA ALA A 572 -38.57 -18.54 -8.40
C ALA A 572 -39.77 -17.61 -8.69
N ALA A 573 -40.94 -17.89 -8.10
CA ALA A 573 -42.12 -17.05 -8.25
C ALA A 573 -41.99 -15.67 -7.57
N GLN A 574 -41.25 -15.58 -6.46
CA GLN A 574 -40.96 -14.33 -5.74
C GLN A 574 -39.81 -13.52 -6.36
N ASN A 575 -39.00 -14.12 -7.24
CA ASN A 575 -37.86 -13.45 -7.85
C ASN A 575 -38.33 -12.29 -8.73
N THR A 576 -37.97 -11.07 -8.33
CA THR A 576 -38.52 -9.83 -8.89
C THR A 576 -37.94 -9.44 -10.24
N TRP A 577 -36.83 -10.05 -10.67
CA TRP A 577 -36.14 -9.63 -11.90
C TRP A 577 -36.07 -10.74 -12.95
N SER A 578 -35.64 -11.94 -12.57
CA SER A 578 -35.49 -13.09 -13.46
C SER A 578 -36.50 -14.22 -13.20
N GLY A 579 -37.53 -13.96 -12.39
CA GLY A 579 -38.51 -14.97 -11.98
C GLY A 579 -39.15 -15.74 -13.13
N LYS A 580 -39.56 -15.06 -14.22
CA LYS A 580 -40.10 -15.70 -15.42
C LYS A 580 -39.11 -16.70 -16.03
N ASP A 581 -37.86 -16.28 -16.23
CA ASP A 581 -36.82 -17.08 -16.85
C ASP A 581 -36.45 -18.31 -16.01
N VAL A 582 -36.30 -18.11 -14.69
CA VAL A 582 -36.04 -19.19 -13.74
C VAL A 582 -37.20 -20.17 -13.72
N MET A 583 -38.45 -19.68 -13.60
CA MET A 583 -39.63 -20.52 -13.60
C MET A 583 -39.80 -21.30 -14.92
N ALA A 584 -39.54 -20.65 -16.06
CA ALA A 584 -39.58 -21.30 -17.37
C ALA A 584 -38.56 -22.44 -17.45
N LEU A 585 -37.32 -22.20 -17.04
CA LEU A 585 -36.27 -23.23 -17.02
C LEU A 585 -36.65 -24.42 -16.13
N LEU A 586 -37.20 -24.17 -14.94
CA LEU A 586 -37.66 -25.22 -14.03
C LEU A 586 -38.79 -26.06 -14.64
N LEU A 587 -39.78 -25.42 -15.27
CA LEU A 587 -40.86 -26.11 -15.97
C LEU A 587 -40.36 -26.90 -17.18
N ASP A 588 -39.42 -26.35 -17.95
CA ASP A 588 -38.90 -26.98 -19.17
C ASP A 588 -38.02 -28.20 -18.88
N ARG A 589 -37.20 -28.14 -17.83
CA ARG A 589 -36.23 -29.22 -17.54
C ARG A 589 -36.67 -30.20 -16.45
N ARG A 590 -37.55 -29.78 -15.53
CA ARG A 590 -38.00 -30.57 -14.37
C ARG A 590 -39.50 -30.38 -14.07
N GLY A 591 -40.31 -30.19 -15.11
CA GLY A 591 -41.74 -29.90 -14.98
C GLY A 591 -42.53 -30.90 -14.13
N ASP A 592 -42.18 -32.18 -14.16
CA ASP A 592 -42.84 -33.25 -13.38
C ASP A 592 -42.67 -33.09 -11.86
N GLU A 593 -41.60 -32.43 -11.41
CA GLU A 593 -41.35 -32.14 -9.98
C GLU A 593 -41.97 -30.82 -9.52
N VAL A 594 -42.27 -29.92 -10.46
CA VAL A 594 -42.84 -28.61 -10.16
C VAL A 594 -44.31 -28.77 -9.79
N LYS A 595 -44.65 -28.44 -8.54
CA LYS A 595 -46.03 -28.38 -8.04
C LYS A 595 -46.49 -26.94 -7.90
N ILE A 596 -47.59 -26.59 -8.54
CA ILE A 596 -48.18 -25.25 -8.43
C ILE A 596 -49.18 -25.25 -7.27
N THR A 597 -48.71 -24.85 -6.09
CA THR A 597 -49.55 -24.71 -4.89
C THR A 597 -50.13 -23.31 -4.77
N GLU A 598 -51.13 -23.12 -3.90
CA GLU A 598 -51.69 -21.79 -3.62
C GLU A 598 -50.61 -20.79 -3.17
N GLN A 599 -49.60 -21.24 -2.40
CA GLN A 599 -48.49 -20.40 -1.95
C GLN A 599 -47.60 -19.91 -3.10
N VAL A 600 -47.37 -20.76 -4.10
CA VAL A 600 -46.63 -20.38 -5.33
C VAL A 600 -47.42 -19.34 -6.14
N VAL A 601 -48.73 -19.55 -6.29
CA VAL A 601 -49.61 -18.63 -7.02
C VAL A 601 -49.71 -17.29 -6.28
N GLN A 602 -49.85 -17.32 -4.96
CA GLN A 602 -49.85 -16.11 -4.12
C GLN A 602 -48.52 -15.36 -4.22
N ALA A 603 -47.39 -16.07 -4.18
CA ALA A 603 -46.06 -15.49 -4.38
C ALA A 603 -45.93 -14.77 -5.73
N ALA A 604 -46.38 -15.40 -6.82
CA ALA A 604 -46.41 -14.76 -8.14
C ALA A 604 -47.32 -13.53 -8.16
N ALA A 605 -48.48 -13.58 -7.49
CA ALA A 605 -49.41 -12.47 -7.42
C ALA A 605 -48.87 -11.27 -6.61
N GLN A 606 -48.06 -11.52 -5.57
CA GLN A 606 -47.41 -10.48 -4.76
C GLN A 606 -46.12 -9.93 -5.37
N ASN A 607 -45.54 -10.61 -6.37
CA ASN A 607 -44.29 -10.19 -7.00
C ASN A 607 -44.50 -8.86 -7.75
N THR A 608 -43.81 -7.82 -7.28
CA THR A 608 -44.07 -6.44 -7.70
C THR A 608 -43.61 -6.14 -9.12
N TRP A 609 -42.58 -6.80 -9.62
CA TRP A 609 -41.94 -6.44 -10.89
C TRP A 609 -42.08 -7.50 -11.98
N ASN A 610 -41.92 -8.78 -11.65
CA ASN A 610 -42.03 -9.90 -12.60
C ASN A 610 -43.33 -10.71 -12.40
N GLY A 611 -44.21 -10.29 -11.47
CA GLY A 611 -45.42 -11.04 -11.13
C GLY A 611 -46.37 -11.27 -12.30
N LYS A 612 -46.56 -10.28 -13.17
CA LYS A 612 -47.37 -10.41 -14.39
C LYS A 612 -46.86 -11.53 -15.29
N ASP A 613 -45.56 -11.52 -15.58
CA ASP A 613 -44.91 -12.46 -16.48
C ASP A 613 -44.88 -13.89 -15.90
N VAL A 614 -44.53 -14.03 -14.61
CA VAL A 614 -44.58 -15.31 -13.90
C VAL A 614 -46.01 -15.85 -13.87
N MET A 615 -47.00 -15.02 -13.51
CA MET A 615 -48.40 -15.43 -13.47
C MET A 615 -48.90 -15.85 -14.85
N THR A 616 -48.54 -15.10 -15.90
CA THR A 616 -48.87 -15.45 -17.29
C THR A 616 -48.31 -16.83 -17.65
N LEU A 617 -47.03 -17.07 -17.36
CA LEU A 617 -46.37 -18.35 -17.63
C LEU A 617 -47.03 -19.52 -16.89
N LEU A 618 -47.37 -19.34 -15.60
CA LEU A 618 -48.05 -20.36 -14.80
C LEU A 618 -49.43 -20.69 -15.37
N LEU A 619 -50.21 -19.67 -15.72
CA LEU A 619 -51.54 -19.84 -16.33
C LEU A 619 -51.46 -20.48 -17.72
N ASP A 620 -50.44 -20.16 -18.51
CA ASP A 620 -50.24 -20.70 -19.87
C ASP A 620 -49.87 -22.18 -19.85
N ARG A 621 -48.92 -22.57 -18.99
CA ARG A 621 -48.32 -23.91 -19.04
C ARG A 621 -48.88 -24.89 -18.02
N ARG A 622 -49.41 -24.39 -16.89
CA ARG A 622 -49.94 -25.20 -15.78
C ARG A 622 -51.28 -24.65 -15.30
N GLY A 623 -52.06 -24.08 -16.23
CA GLY A 623 -53.34 -23.45 -15.98
C GLY A 623 -54.23 -24.28 -15.06
N ASP A 624 -54.42 -25.56 -15.36
CA ASP A 624 -55.29 -26.50 -14.64
C ASP A 624 -54.96 -26.67 -13.14
N GLU A 625 -53.73 -26.44 -12.71
CA GLU A 625 -53.29 -26.54 -11.31
C GLU A 625 -53.43 -25.23 -10.53
N VAL A 626 -53.47 -24.09 -11.22
CA VAL A 626 -53.49 -22.75 -10.59
C VAL A 626 -54.84 -22.47 -9.93
N LYS A 627 -54.96 -22.55 -8.61
CA LYS A 627 -56.20 -22.20 -7.90
C LYS A 627 -56.27 -20.70 -7.62
N ILE A 628 -57.32 -20.02 -8.09
CA ILE A 628 -57.55 -18.60 -7.81
C ILE A 628 -58.42 -18.47 -6.57
N THR A 629 -57.78 -18.41 -5.41
CA THR A 629 -58.46 -18.25 -4.12
C THR A 629 -58.62 -16.77 -3.76
N LYS A 630 -59.43 -16.48 -2.74
CA LYS A 630 -59.54 -15.13 -2.16
C LYS A 630 -58.17 -14.57 -1.74
N GLN A 631 -57.27 -15.40 -1.23
CA GLN A 631 -55.94 -14.97 -0.79
C GLN A 631 -55.07 -14.54 -1.99
N VAL A 632 -55.14 -15.25 -3.11
CA VAL A 632 -54.45 -14.87 -4.35
C VAL A 632 -54.97 -13.55 -4.91
N VAL A 633 -56.29 -13.36 -4.93
CA VAL A 633 -56.91 -12.11 -5.41
C VAL A 633 -56.55 -10.94 -4.48
N GLN A 634 -56.57 -11.15 -3.17
CA GLN A 634 -56.14 -10.14 -2.20
C GLN A 634 -54.65 -9.79 -2.36
N ALA A 635 -53.79 -10.78 -2.58
CA ALA A 635 -52.38 -10.59 -2.88
C ALA A 635 -52.15 -9.72 -4.12
N ALA A 636 -52.89 -9.97 -5.21
CA ALA A 636 -52.82 -9.14 -6.41
C ALA A 636 -53.27 -7.69 -6.14
N ALA A 637 -54.28 -7.50 -5.29
CA ALA A 637 -54.75 -6.16 -4.90
C ALA A 637 -53.70 -5.38 -4.06
N GLN A 638 -52.94 -6.07 -3.22
CA GLN A 638 -51.86 -5.47 -2.41
C GLN A 638 -50.57 -5.22 -3.18
N ASN A 639 -50.42 -5.79 -4.37
CA ASN A 639 -49.21 -5.65 -5.17
C ASN A 639 -49.07 -4.19 -5.66
N MET A 640 -48.09 -3.48 -5.11
CA MET A 640 -47.95 -2.04 -5.31
C MET A 640 -47.69 -1.65 -6.75
N GLN A 641 -46.96 -2.46 -7.52
CA GLN A 641 -46.48 -2.05 -8.84
C GLN A 641 -47.21 -2.77 -9.98
N SER A 642 -47.26 -4.11 -9.97
CA SER A 642 -47.89 -4.92 -11.03
C SER A 642 -49.33 -5.34 -10.70
N GLY A 643 -49.92 -4.82 -9.63
CA GLY A 643 -51.23 -5.27 -9.13
C GLY A 643 -52.36 -5.17 -10.16
N LYS A 644 -52.41 -4.08 -10.94
CA LYS A 644 -53.40 -3.90 -12.02
C LYS A 644 -53.29 -5.01 -13.08
N ASP A 645 -52.08 -5.26 -13.57
CA ASP A 645 -51.84 -6.25 -14.62
C ASP A 645 -52.11 -7.68 -14.14
N VAL A 646 -51.63 -8.02 -12.95
CA VAL A 646 -51.90 -9.33 -12.33
C VAL A 646 -53.40 -9.50 -12.10
N MET A 647 -54.09 -8.49 -11.56
CA MET A 647 -55.54 -8.52 -11.38
C MET A 647 -56.28 -8.68 -12.71
N ALA A 648 -55.84 -8.01 -13.78
CA ALA A 648 -56.42 -8.18 -15.11
C ALA A 648 -56.30 -9.62 -15.61
N LEU A 649 -55.13 -10.25 -15.47
CA LEU A 649 -54.93 -11.66 -15.82
C LEU A 649 -55.86 -12.60 -15.04
N LEU A 650 -56.06 -12.34 -13.74
CA LEU A 650 -56.96 -13.13 -12.89
C LEU A 650 -58.43 -12.99 -13.29
N LEU A 651 -58.86 -11.80 -13.72
CA LEU A 651 -60.25 -11.51 -14.11
C LEU A 651 -60.57 -11.92 -15.55
N ASP A 652 -59.71 -11.59 -16.50
CA ASP A 652 -59.97 -11.73 -17.94
C ASP A 652 -59.88 -13.19 -18.40
N ARG A 653 -59.02 -14.01 -17.77
CA ARG A 653 -58.76 -15.38 -18.21
C ARG A 653 -59.77 -16.42 -17.71
N HIS A 654 -60.75 -15.99 -16.91
CA HIS A 654 -61.89 -16.78 -16.49
C HIS A 654 -62.79 -17.20 -17.68
N ILE A 655 -62.66 -16.52 -18.82
CA ILE A 655 -63.49 -16.75 -20.03
C ILE A 655 -63.03 -18.00 -20.82
N HIS A 656 -61.77 -18.42 -20.71
CA HIS A 656 -61.21 -19.49 -21.57
C HIS A 656 -61.11 -20.87 -20.93
N TYR A 657 -61.10 -20.96 -19.61
CA TYR A 657 -61.02 -22.23 -18.88
C TYR A 657 -62.26 -22.33 -18.01
N GLN A 658 -63.15 -23.28 -18.31
CA GLN A 658 -64.41 -23.56 -17.62
C GLN A 658 -64.18 -23.95 -16.14
N ARG A 659 -63.73 -23.02 -15.32
CA ARG A 659 -63.41 -23.21 -13.90
C ARG A 659 -64.59 -22.80 -13.06
N GLY A 660 -65.12 -23.75 -12.29
CA GLY A 660 -66.29 -23.61 -11.44
C GLY A 660 -66.09 -22.84 -10.12
N ASP A 661 -65.01 -22.09 -9.96
CA ASP A 661 -64.85 -21.16 -8.83
C ASP A 661 -64.87 -19.73 -9.36
N GLU A 662 -66.02 -19.08 -9.28
CA GLU A 662 -66.16 -17.66 -9.58
C GLU A 662 -65.10 -16.87 -8.78
N VAL A 663 -64.25 -16.10 -9.46
CA VAL A 663 -63.32 -15.18 -8.78
C VAL A 663 -64.15 -14.25 -7.87
N LYS A 664 -64.07 -14.48 -6.55
CA LYS A 664 -64.89 -13.76 -5.55
C LYS A 664 -64.22 -12.45 -5.17
N ILE A 665 -64.81 -11.33 -5.60
CA ILE A 665 -64.39 -10.01 -5.14
C ILE A 665 -65.07 -9.71 -3.81
N THR A 666 -64.30 -9.79 -2.73
CA THR A 666 -64.78 -9.47 -1.38
C THR A 666 -64.43 -8.03 -1.01
N GLU A 667 -65.13 -7.45 -0.02
CA GLU A 667 -64.80 -6.14 0.52
C GLU A 667 -63.33 -6.04 0.97
N GLN A 668 -62.77 -7.11 1.55
CA GLN A 668 -61.36 -7.16 1.95
C GLN A 668 -60.39 -7.01 0.77
N VAL A 669 -60.75 -7.46 -0.43
CA VAL A 669 -59.94 -7.26 -1.65
C VAL A 669 -59.95 -5.79 -2.05
N VAL A 670 -61.11 -5.14 -1.95
CA VAL A 670 -61.26 -3.71 -2.28
C VAL A 670 -60.54 -2.85 -1.22
N GLN A 671 -60.65 -3.19 0.06
CA GLN A 671 -59.88 -2.56 1.13
C GLN A 671 -58.38 -2.72 0.92
N ALA A 672 -57.92 -3.92 0.56
CA ALA A 672 -56.52 -4.17 0.25
C ALA A 672 -56.01 -3.31 -0.92
N ALA A 673 -56.81 -3.13 -1.97
CA ALA A 673 -56.50 -2.19 -3.05
C ALA A 673 -56.53 -0.73 -2.56
N ALA A 674 -57.44 -0.37 -1.65
CA ALA A 674 -57.51 0.96 -1.06
C ALA A 674 -56.33 1.31 -0.14
N GLN A 675 -55.61 0.31 0.38
CA GLN A 675 -54.37 0.49 1.14
C GLN A 675 -53.14 0.62 0.22
N ASN A 676 -53.24 0.18 -1.03
CA ASN A 676 -52.15 0.20 -2.00
C ASN A 676 -51.96 1.62 -2.59
N THR A 677 -50.87 2.28 -2.19
CA THR A 677 -50.61 3.69 -2.50
C THR A 677 -50.14 3.96 -3.93
N GLN A 678 -49.77 2.91 -4.67
CA GLN A 678 -49.17 3.03 -5.99
C GLN A 678 -50.17 2.66 -7.09
N SER A 679 -50.59 1.40 -7.17
CA SER A 679 -51.53 0.91 -8.20
C SER A 679 -52.95 0.68 -7.70
N GLY A 680 -53.25 0.96 -6.42
CA GLY A 680 -54.55 0.68 -5.82
C GLY A 680 -55.74 1.32 -6.54
N LYS A 681 -55.59 2.57 -7.01
CA LYS A 681 -56.63 3.25 -7.81
C LYS A 681 -56.92 2.49 -9.10
N ASP A 682 -55.89 2.09 -9.83
CA ASP A 682 -56.02 1.34 -11.07
C ASP A 682 -56.66 -0.03 -10.85
N VAL A 683 -56.31 -0.71 -9.75
CA VAL A 683 -56.92 -1.99 -9.37
C VAL A 683 -58.41 -1.81 -9.07
N ILE A 684 -58.80 -0.79 -8.28
CA ILE A 684 -60.22 -0.51 -7.98
C ILE A 684 -60.98 -0.14 -9.27
N ALA A 685 -60.38 0.68 -10.14
CA ALA A 685 -61.00 1.05 -11.41
C ALA A 685 -61.23 -0.17 -12.32
N LEU A 686 -60.25 -1.07 -12.40
CA LEU A 686 -60.36 -2.32 -13.16
C LEU A 686 -61.44 -3.26 -12.59
N LEU A 687 -61.50 -3.39 -11.26
CA LEU A 687 -62.53 -4.19 -10.59
C LEU A 687 -63.93 -3.66 -10.88
N LEU A 688 -64.12 -2.33 -10.84
CA LEU A 688 -65.39 -1.69 -11.16
C LEU A 688 -65.77 -1.85 -12.64
N ASP A 689 -64.80 -1.76 -13.56
CA ASP A 689 -65.02 -1.95 -14.99
C ASP A 689 -65.44 -3.38 -15.34
N ARG A 690 -64.72 -4.39 -14.83
CA ARG A 690 -64.96 -5.80 -15.17
C ARG A 690 -66.07 -6.46 -14.38
N ARG A 691 -66.24 -6.08 -13.10
CA ARG A 691 -67.13 -6.76 -12.13
C ARG A 691 -67.93 -5.77 -11.27
N GLY A 692 -68.27 -4.59 -11.81
CA GLY A 692 -68.84 -3.47 -11.04
C GLY A 692 -70.16 -3.72 -10.28
N ARG A 693 -70.91 -4.79 -10.61
CA ARG A 693 -72.11 -5.23 -9.85
C ARG A 693 -71.76 -6.01 -8.58
N GLU A 694 -70.59 -6.61 -8.51
CA GLU A 694 -70.11 -7.42 -7.38
C GLU A 694 -69.21 -6.62 -6.42
N VAL A 695 -68.59 -5.54 -6.93
CA VAL A 695 -67.72 -4.66 -6.15
C VAL A 695 -68.55 -3.76 -5.22
N LYS A 696 -68.54 -4.10 -3.93
CA LYS A 696 -69.07 -3.24 -2.87
C LYS A 696 -68.02 -2.22 -2.45
N ILE A 697 -68.27 -0.95 -2.74
CA ILE A 697 -67.51 0.17 -2.17
C ILE A 697 -68.24 0.58 -0.88
N THR A 698 -67.63 0.28 0.27
CA THR A 698 -68.17 0.60 1.60
C THR A 698 -67.43 1.78 2.22
N GLN A 699 -67.96 2.29 3.34
CA GLN A 699 -67.29 3.31 4.15
C GLN A 699 -65.88 2.87 4.59
N GLU A 700 -65.71 1.59 4.94
CA GLU A 700 -64.42 1.03 5.36
C GLU A 700 -63.35 1.13 4.26
N VAL A 701 -63.73 1.05 2.98
CA VAL A 701 -62.81 1.25 1.85
C VAL A 701 -62.31 2.69 1.80
N ALA A 702 -63.20 3.67 2.07
CA ALA A 702 -62.82 5.08 2.13
C ALA A 702 -61.98 5.41 3.37
N ILE A 703 -62.29 4.83 4.53
CA ILE A 703 -61.49 4.93 5.75
C ILE A 703 -60.08 4.36 5.50
N ALA A 704 -59.98 3.18 4.87
CA ALA A 704 -58.70 2.58 4.52
C ALA A 704 -57.88 3.49 3.59
N ALA A 705 -58.49 4.07 2.56
CA ALA A 705 -57.81 5.02 1.67
C ALA A 705 -57.31 6.27 2.43
N ALA A 706 -58.13 6.84 3.31
CA ALA A 706 -57.75 8.00 4.12
C ALA A 706 -56.62 7.67 5.11
N LYS A 707 -56.73 6.55 5.83
CA LYS A 707 -55.74 6.10 6.82
C LYS A 707 -54.37 5.85 6.20
N TYR A 708 -54.30 5.36 4.98
CA TYR A 708 -53.05 5.08 4.26
C TYR A 708 -52.58 6.23 3.37
N GLY A 709 -53.23 7.40 3.42
CA GLY A 709 -52.78 8.58 2.67
C GLY A 709 -53.13 8.58 1.18
N ASN A 710 -54.05 7.72 0.74
CA ASN A 710 -54.34 7.48 -0.68
C ASN A 710 -55.28 8.53 -1.28
N ARG A 711 -54.77 9.74 -1.45
CA ARG A 711 -55.49 10.88 -2.04
C ARG A 711 -56.13 10.56 -3.38
N GLN A 712 -55.42 9.85 -4.27
CA GLN A 712 -55.94 9.54 -5.60
C GLN A 712 -57.13 8.57 -5.57
N ILE A 713 -57.09 7.60 -4.66
CA ILE A 713 -58.19 6.65 -4.44
C ILE A 713 -59.35 7.40 -3.81
N LEU A 714 -59.11 8.20 -2.78
CA LEU A 714 -60.14 8.98 -2.12
C LEU A 714 -60.85 9.93 -3.10
N ALA A 715 -60.10 10.66 -3.94
CA ALA A 715 -60.66 11.50 -4.99
C ALA A 715 -61.46 10.71 -6.03
N PHE A 716 -60.96 9.53 -6.42
CA PHE A 716 -61.63 8.64 -7.36
C PHE A 716 -62.97 8.12 -6.80
N LEU A 717 -62.98 7.66 -5.54
CA LEU A 717 -64.19 7.18 -4.86
C LEU A 717 -65.25 8.29 -4.73
N LEU A 718 -64.81 9.52 -4.44
CA LEU A 718 -65.69 10.69 -4.30
C LEU A 718 -66.26 11.18 -5.64
N GLY A 719 -65.58 10.92 -6.75
CA GLY A 719 -66.05 11.22 -8.09
C GLY A 719 -67.01 10.18 -8.69
N LEU A 720 -67.21 9.03 -8.03
CA LEU A 720 -68.22 8.06 -8.44
C LEU A 720 -69.60 8.61 -8.04
N GLU A 721 -70.49 8.87 -9.01
CA GLU A 721 -71.90 9.26 -8.76
C GLU A 721 -72.73 8.08 -8.20
N ARG A 722 -72.31 7.52 -7.06
CA ARG A 722 -73.01 6.44 -6.34
C ARG A 722 -73.56 6.99 -5.02
N ALA A 723 -74.86 6.81 -4.80
CA ALA A 723 -75.59 7.32 -3.63
C ALA A 723 -75.08 6.79 -2.26
N ASP A 724 -74.26 5.75 -2.28
CA ASP A 724 -73.82 5.00 -1.09
C ASP A 724 -72.48 5.52 -0.51
N ILE A 725 -71.76 6.39 -1.23
CA ILE A 725 -70.46 6.94 -0.78
C ILE A 725 -70.73 8.32 -0.15
N ARG A 726 -71.10 8.34 1.13
CA ARG A 726 -71.15 9.59 1.91
C ARG A 726 -69.81 9.78 2.60
N ILE A 727 -69.23 10.98 2.52
CA ILE A 727 -68.11 11.36 3.39
C ILE A 727 -68.64 11.34 4.82
N THR A 728 -68.23 10.35 5.61
CA THR A 728 -68.60 10.28 7.02
C THR A 728 -67.54 10.97 7.88
N GLN A 729 -67.93 11.33 9.09
CA GLN A 729 -67.04 11.86 10.12
C GLN A 729 -65.81 10.95 10.31
N GLU A 730 -65.97 9.63 10.21
CA GLU A 730 -64.87 8.67 10.39
C GLU A 730 -63.80 8.75 9.29
N VAL A 731 -64.17 9.04 8.04
CA VAL A 731 -63.21 9.24 6.94
C VAL A 731 -62.41 10.53 7.18
N ALA A 732 -63.06 11.58 7.69
CA ALA A 732 -62.41 12.82 8.06
C ALA A 732 -61.44 12.65 9.25
N VAL A 733 -61.84 11.89 10.27
CA VAL A 733 -60.99 11.53 11.42
C VAL A 733 -59.76 10.75 10.95
N ALA A 734 -59.95 9.73 10.10
CA ALA A 734 -58.85 8.93 9.55
C ALA A 734 -57.89 9.75 8.68
N ALA A 735 -58.41 10.71 7.90
CA ALA A 735 -57.60 11.63 7.12
C ALA A 735 -56.82 12.61 8.01
N ALA A 736 -57.46 13.16 9.04
CA ALA A 736 -56.86 14.11 9.97
C ALA A 736 -55.72 13.49 10.79
N GLY A 737 -55.87 12.20 11.16
CA GLY A 737 -54.85 11.43 11.88
C GLY A 737 -53.74 10.84 11.00
N ASN A 738 -53.71 11.07 9.69
CA ASN A 738 -52.66 10.54 8.82
C ASN A 738 -51.41 11.42 8.87
N GLU A 739 -50.29 10.85 9.35
CA GLU A 739 -49.04 11.56 9.61
C GLU A 739 -48.33 12.14 8.37
N SER A 740 -48.66 11.61 7.18
CA SER A 740 -47.90 11.86 5.95
C SER A 740 -48.60 12.76 4.94
N SER A 741 -49.93 12.70 4.90
CA SER A 741 -50.76 13.28 3.85
C SER A 741 -52.01 13.98 4.39
N GLY A 742 -52.17 14.08 5.71
CA GLY A 742 -53.41 14.57 6.34
C GLY A 742 -53.88 15.91 5.81
N LYS A 743 -52.96 16.88 5.67
CA LYS A 743 -53.25 18.23 5.12
C LYS A 743 -53.92 18.17 3.74
N GLU A 744 -53.35 17.38 2.84
CA GLU A 744 -53.82 17.28 1.46
C GLU A 744 -55.09 16.44 1.33
N LEU A 745 -55.29 15.45 2.20
CA LEU A 745 -56.55 14.69 2.29
C LEU A 745 -57.69 15.56 2.82
N ILE A 746 -57.44 16.36 3.85
CA ILE A 746 -58.44 17.28 4.41
C ILE A 746 -58.82 18.37 3.41
N LYS A 747 -57.85 18.96 2.68
CA LYS A 747 -58.15 19.88 1.56
C LYS A 747 -59.03 19.23 0.50
N LEU A 748 -58.74 17.98 0.11
CA LEU A 748 -59.55 17.25 -0.88
C LEU A 748 -60.99 17.05 -0.39
N LEU A 749 -61.17 16.66 0.88
CA LEU A 749 -62.50 16.49 1.48
C LEU A 749 -63.26 17.82 1.62
N GLY A 750 -62.56 18.92 1.91
CA GLY A 750 -63.14 20.26 2.02
C GLY A 750 -63.71 20.81 0.71
N GLN A 751 -63.15 20.43 -0.44
CA GLN A 751 -63.63 20.85 -1.77
C GLN A 751 -65.04 20.35 -2.10
N ILE A 752 -65.53 19.32 -1.40
CA ILE A 752 -66.81 18.66 -1.69
C ILE A 752 -67.98 19.26 -0.89
N LYS A 753 -67.76 20.38 -0.18
CA LYS A 753 -68.79 21.13 0.58
C LYS A 753 -69.57 20.32 1.64
N GLN A 754 -69.06 19.18 2.08
CA GLN A 754 -69.70 18.31 3.10
C GLN A 754 -68.80 17.97 4.30
N LEU A 755 -67.59 18.54 4.40
CA LEU A 755 -66.71 18.28 5.55
C LEU A 755 -67.16 19.08 6.77
N GLN A 756 -67.71 18.41 7.79
CA GLN A 756 -67.88 18.98 9.12
C GLN A 756 -66.62 18.71 9.95
N VAL A 757 -65.97 19.76 10.45
CA VAL A 757 -64.85 19.64 11.41
C VAL A 757 -65.43 19.21 12.75
N THR A 758 -65.02 18.03 13.24
CA THR A 758 -65.52 17.47 14.51
C THR A 758 -64.41 17.39 15.56
N GLU A 759 -64.78 17.37 16.84
CA GLU A 759 -63.83 17.26 17.96
C GLU A 759 -62.90 16.04 17.81
N GLN A 760 -63.45 14.91 17.37
CA GLN A 760 -62.67 13.69 17.10
C GLN A 760 -61.62 13.85 16.00
N ALA A 761 -61.88 14.68 14.97
CA ALA A 761 -60.92 14.93 13.90
C ALA A 761 -59.79 15.87 14.37
N ILE A 762 -60.12 16.84 15.22
CA ILE A 762 -59.15 17.73 15.87
C ILE A 762 -58.26 16.92 16.82
N GLU A 763 -58.84 16.06 17.66
CA GLU A 763 -58.09 15.16 18.54
C GLU A 763 -57.18 14.21 17.75
N ALA A 764 -57.66 13.65 16.64
CA ALA A 764 -56.85 12.77 15.79
C ALA A 764 -55.65 13.51 15.16
N ALA A 765 -55.84 14.76 14.69
CA ALA A 765 -54.75 15.59 14.16
C ALA A 765 -53.73 15.97 15.27
N ALA A 766 -54.22 16.33 16.46
CA ALA A 766 -53.36 16.67 17.60
C ALA A 766 -52.54 15.46 18.08
N ASN A 767 -53.18 14.30 18.21
CA ASN A 767 -52.52 13.06 18.67
C ASN A 767 -51.51 12.51 17.65
N SER A 768 -51.67 12.82 16.36
CA SER A 768 -50.74 12.42 15.29
C SER A 768 -49.71 13.52 14.93
N GLY A 769 -49.69 14.63 15.67
CA GLY A 769 -48.74 15.73 15.47
C GLY A 769 -48.90 16.49 14.15
N GLN A 770 -50.09 16.47 13.54
CA GLN A 770 -50.38 17.15 12.27
C GLN A 770 -50.74 18.64 12.47
N GLU A 771 -49.76 19.47 12.86
CA GLU A 771 -49.95 20.92 13.07
C GLU A 771 -50.53 21.63 11.84
N ASP A 772 -50.09 21.23 10.65
CA ASP A 772 -50.61 21.70 9.37
C ASP A 772 -52.11 21.44 9.15
N VAL A 773 -52.63 20.34 9.71
CA VAL A 773 -54.05 19.99 9.66
C VAL A 773 -54.82 20.78 10.70
N LEU A 774 -54.23 21.00 11.89
CA LEU A 774 -54.82 21.84 12.92
C LEU A 774 -54.99 23.27 12.41
N HIS A 775 -53.96 23.90 11.84
CA HIS A 775 -54.08 25.23 11.23
C HIS A 775 -55.14 25.29 10.12
N LEU A 776 -55.27 24.24 9.30
CA LEU A 776 -56.36 24.18 8.31
C LEU A 776 -57.74 24.13 8.98
N PHE A 777 -57.89 23.43 10.10
CA PHE A 777 -59.13 23.44 10.89
C PHE A 777 -59.38 24.81 11.54
N GLU A 778 -58.35 25.52 11.99
CA GLU A 778 -58.45 26.90 12.49
C GLU A 778 -58.96 27.83 11.39
N ASP A 779 -58.39 27.74 10.19
CA ASP A 779 -58.81 28.51 9.01
C ASP A 779 -60.26 28.21 8.61
N MET A 780 -60.70 26.95 8.71
CA MET A 780 -62.06 26.54 8.34
C MET A 780 -63.11 26.89 9.40
N THR A 781 -62.75 26.97 10.68
CA THR A 781 -63.70 27.17 11.79
C THR A 781 -63.61 28.56 12.44
N GLY A 782 -62.51 29.29 12.22
CA GLY A 782 -62.20 30.56 12.87
C GLY A 782 -61.78 30.42 14.34
N VAL A 783 -61.50 29.20 14.82
CA VAL A 783 -61.13 28.90 16.22
C VAL A 783 -59.64 28.63 16.30
N ASP A 784 -58.93 29.34 17.18
CA ASP A 784 -57.50 29.18 17.49
C ASP A 784 -57.31 28.03 18.52
N PHE A 785 -56.65 26.94 18.11
CA PHE A 785 -56.44 25.73 18.90
C PHE A 785 -55.12 25.75 19.70
N ASP A 786 -54.17 26.63 19.35
CA ASP A 786 -52.87 26.80 20.04
C ASP A 786 -53.01 27.32 21.49
N LYS A 787 -54.14 27.95 21.82
CA LYS A 787 -54.42 28.43 23.20
C LYS A 787 -54.76 27.34 24.21
N ARG A 788 -54.79 26.05 23.83
CA ARG A 788 -55.05 24.93 24.77
C ARG A 788 -53.79 24.21 25.28
N ASN A 789 -52.61 24.38 24.66
CA ASN A 789 -51.38 23.66 25.03
C ASN A 789 -50.40 24.50 25.85
N GLY A 790 -50.92 25.19 26.87
CA GLY A 790 -50.14 25.96 27.82
C GLY A 790 -49.84 25.24 29.14
N SER A 791 -49.49 23.94 29.14
CA SER A 791 -48.74 23.34 30.26
C SER A 791 -48.17 21.97 29.92
N THR A 792 -46.86 21.87 30.02
CA THR A 792 -46.07 20.64 30.03
C THR A 792 -46.57 19.60 31.03
N SER A 793 -46.91 18.40 30.58
CA SER A 793 -46.48 17.14 31.21
C SER A 793 -46.94 15.94 30.38
N HIS A 794 -46.01 15.02 30.11
CA HIS A 794 -46.34 13.64 29.83
C HIS A 794 -47.27 13.09 30.90
N ASP A 795 -48.55 12.89 30.58
CA ASP A 795 -49.28 11.77 31.16
C ASP A 795 -50.43 11.35 30.27
N SER A 796 -50.48 10.05 30.01
CA SER A 796 -51.58 9.40 29.31
C SER A 796 -52.76 9.27 30.27
N THR A 797 -53.96 9.37 29.72
CA THR A 797 -55.29 9.14 30.32
C THR A 797 -56.04 10.39 30.82
N MET A 798 -57.28 10.51 30.32
CA MET A 798 -58.35 11.47 30.64
C MET A 798 -58.34 12.82 29.88
N LEU A 799 -59.00 12.83 28.72
CA LEU A 799 -59.57 14.03 28.10
C LEU A 799 -60.86 14.43 28.84
N PRO A 800 -61.04 15.69 29.28
CA PRO A 800 -62.34 16.19 29.74
C PRO A 800 -63.18 16.68 28.55
N LYS A 801 -64.45 16.26 28.55
CA LYS A 801 -65.53 16.68 27.62
C LYS A 801 -65.57 18.21 27.47
N VAL A 802 -65.61 18.70 26.24
CA VAL A 802 -65.93 20.10 25.93
C VAL A 802 -67.44 20.23 25.65
N GLU A 803 -68.11 21.13 26.39
CA GLU A 803 -69.45 21.61 26.07
C GLU A 803 -69.38 22.57 24.86
N ILE A 804 -70.16 22.28 23.82
CA ILE A 804 -70.32 23.14 22.64
C ILE A 804 -71.25 24.32 23.00
N PRO A 805 -70.89 25.59 22.71
CA PRO A 805 -71.85 26.69 22.73
C PRO A 805 -72.87 26.49 21.60
N GLN A 806 -74.15 26.39 21.95
CA GLN A 806 -75.27 26.36 21.02
C GLN A 806 -75.34 27.63 20.16
N HIS A 807 -74.57 27.76 19.09
CA HIS A 807 -74.89 28.68 17.99
C HIS A 807 -74.19 28.24 16.72
N PHE A 808 -74.91 27.46 15.91
CA PHE A 808 -75.08 27.61 14.45
C PHE A 808 -75.73 26.32 13.91
N THR A 809 -77.04 26.19 14.16
CA THR A 809 -77.94 25.42 13.30
C THR A 809 -78.57 26.40 12.32
N ALA A 810 -78.20 26.28 11.04
CA ALA A 810 -79.05 26.54 9.88
C ALA A 810 -78.41 25.89 8.65
#